data_AF-R6VK16-F1
#
_entry.id   AF-R6VK16-F1
#
_cell.length_a   1.000
_cell.length_b   1.000
_cell.length_c   1.000
_cell.angle_alpha   90.00
_cell.angle_beta   90.00
_cell.angle_gamma   90.00
#
_symmetry.space_group_name_H-M   'P 1'
#
loop_
_entity.id
_entity.type
_entity.pdbx_description
1 polymer ?
#
loop_
_entity_poly.entity_id
_entity_poly.type
_entity_poly.pdbx_seq_one_letter_code
_entity_poly.pdbx_strand_id
1 'polypeptide(L)'
;MKDKYKVCSLFAGIGGIDLAFQQAGFEIVWANELDSDACKTYRYNFQNTVLTEGDIRKINADDIPDFYILTAGFPCQSFSVCGNRKGFADERGNLFFEIMRIVDAKKPKIIFLENVANLTEHDNGKTFNRIHNELSDRDYYIRYLIADACNYGIPQHRTRTYIVAFKDFDMCNKFQFPKEQPLKKHIFDIIDRSVKADKNFYLNENSVQYQKMKNAITDENQIYRFSDYGIQKSKDEISFTLKANMGTWYNRVPIIKDNFGIRTITPQECLALQGFPKSFDFPDIPIKSMYKQCGNTVVVPVVKKYCKTNERSRYIQMKFEKITIKNFRNFENVNIDLSNKNIFFGLNDVGKTNFLYALRYVFDKDIRKQNLTESDFHNKQYDKPIEIIITIDISDIHNSDCQKLRAQLKGALLSKHNKVYIKLFAEYNKTEMIALPILSWGGEMDHLYEMKQRGYLYEIDYVFNTIYIDSYVDLNTLFKKNVSQIIRNEKEEDRDTLEKIQNTVNELNEHISELSGIKEFEGRLTPEYKKFHDEGISVSIKSEIAIKGLYSNVIPYIKQDDDDNLYPTAGEGRKKLLAYSIYDILSDDTSESKINIFLIEEPENHLHKSMQIALSQILFNDQKYTYLFVTTHSPFVLYEMDNVNLVRIYNQKKTNSKSVFYKVPDDFEKNRKMLNRCLSEAIFANKVLLVEGPSEYILFNKVLSVIHPFYESDGIYILPVDGVGFEKYISILGRLEIFNAIKTDNDLRSVKNKNTFSVLGFSRCNNIVGKNILPTEQINENNVTAKRKLYNTNIKILDDIRNNCHIFLSKVDLENDLDEAIHDRLSTLLCVDEPVEYLQKLKHYNMVELVGKLTDEDCVAIYNHYNFACLKEVSE
;
A
#
# COMPACT_ATOMS: atom_id res chain seq x y z
N MET A 1 27.31 -13.48 12.89
CA MET A 1 27.25 -12.01 12.99
C MET A 1 26.66 -11.51 11.68
N LYS A 2 25.58 -10.72 11.67
CA LYS A 2 25.04 -10.16 10.41
C LYS A 2 25.99 -9.05 9.96
N ASP A 3 26.50 -9.12 8.74
CA ASP A 3 27.33 -8.07 8.15
C ASP A 3 26.57 -6.75 8.16
N LYS A 4 27.18 -5.69 8.71
CA LYS A 4 26.61 -4.35 8.73
C LYS A 4 26.77 -3.72 7.34
N TYR A 5 25.75 -3.00 6.87
CA TYR A 5 25.87 -2.23 5.64
C TYR A 5 26.86 -1.08 5.83
N LYS A 6 27.82 -0.99 4.90
CA LYS A 6 28.90 -0.01 4.90
C LYS A 6 28.45 1.33 4.30
N VAL A 7 28.83 2.42 4.94
CA VAL A 7 28.46 3.80 4.59
C VAL A 7 29.72 4.63 4.35
N CYS A 8 29.70 5.42 3.28
CA CYS A 8 30.70 6.44 2.97
C CYS A 8 30.08 7.83 3.11
N SER A 9 30.76 8.72 3.83
CA SER A 9 30.27 10.07 4.13
C SER A 9 31.09 11.15 3.46
N LEU A 10 30.45 11.97 2.63
CA LEU A 10 31.05 13.15 2.01
C LEU A 10 30.56 14.40 2.73
N PHE A 11 31.45 15.39 2.90
CA PHE A 11 31.15 16.62 3.64
C PHE A 11 30.68 16.30 5.07
N ALA A 12 31.45 15.45 5.75
CA ALA A 12 31.04 14.81 6.99
C ALA A 12 30.79 15.82 8.14
N GLY A 13 31.43 16.99 8.09
CA GLY A 13 31.40 17.97 9.17
C GLY A 13 31.87 17.34 10.47
N ILE A 14 31.03 17.43 11.51
CA ILE A 14 31.26 16.74 12.79
C ILE A 14 30.65 15.33 12.84
N GLY A 15 30.15 14.80 11.72
CA GLY A 15 29.58 13.46 11.65
C GLY A 15 28.14 13.36 12.15
N GLY A 16 27.32 14.39 11.99
CA GLY A 16 25.91 14.34 12.42
C GLY A 16 25.08 13.28 11.67
N ILE A 17 25.27 13.17 10.34
CA ILE A 17 24.64 12.13 9.53
C ILE A 17 25.21 10.75 9.93
N ASP A 18 26.54 10.67 10.06
CA ASP A 18 27.27 9.46 10.41
C ASP A 18 26.83 8.89 11.76
N LEU A 19 26.65 9.75 12.77
CA LEU A 19 26.11 9.38 14.07
C LEU A 19 24.70 8.79 13.94
N ALA A 20 23.85 9.39 13.10
CA ALA A 20 22.49 8.89 12.88
C ALA A 20 22.48 7.50 12.23
N PHE A 21 23.33 7.27 11.22
CA PHE A 21 23.51 5.98 10.57
C PHE A 21 24.12 4.94 11.53
N GLN A 22 25.16 5.31 12.30
CA GLN A 22 25.75 4.43 13.29
C GLN A 22 24.74 4.03 14.39
N GLN A 23 23.95 4.98 14.88
CA GLN A 23 22.86 4.71 15.84
C GLN A 23 21.69 3.90 15.24
N ALA A 24 21.60 3.82 13.91
CA ALA A 24 20.66 2.99 13.19
C ALA A 24 21.23 1.60 12.84
N GLY A 25 22.48 1.31 13.22
CA GLY A 25 23.10 -0.01 13.07
C GLY A 25 24.03 -0.16 11.86
N PHE A 26 24.27 0.91 11.10
CA PHE A 26 25.18 0.92 9.95
C PHE A 26 26.64 1.08 10.39
N GLU A 27 27.57 0.70 9.50
CA GLU A 27 29.01 0.86 9.71
C GLU A 27 29.53 1.98 8.82
N ILE A 28 30.14 3.01 9.42
CA ILE A 28 30.79 4.09 8.66
C ILE A 28 32.21 3.65 8.37
N VAL A 29 32.53 3.40 7.10
CA VAL A 29 33.84 2.87 6.68
C VAL A 29 34.81 3.97 6.26
N TRP A 30 34.28 5.10 5.80
CA TRP A 30 35.08 6.21 5.31
C TRP A 30 34.30 7.52 5.35
N ALA A 31 35.00 8.61 5.67
CA ALA A 31 34.47 9.96 5.68
C ALA A 31 35.46 10.97 5.06
N ASN A 32 34.92 12.04 4.47
CA ASN A 32 35.71 13.19 4.00
C ASN A 32 35.19 14.52 4.57
N GLU A 33 36.12 15.36 5.01
CA GLU A 33 35.86 16.73 5.45
C GLU A 33 37.07 17.63 5.12
N LEU A 34 36.82 18.90 4.81
CA LEU A 34 37.85 19.89 4.45
C LEU A 34 38.25 20.78 5.64
N ASP A 35 37.31 21.13 6.52
CA ASP A 35 37.54 22.01 7.66
C ASP A 35 38.32 21.27 8.76
N SER A 36 39.53 21.75 9.05
CA SER A 36 40.45 21.08 9.97
C SER A 36 39.93 21.00 11.41
N ASP A 37 39.18 22.00 11.88
CA ASP A 37 38.56 21.95 13.21
C ASP A 37 37.39 20.97 13.23
N ALA A 38 36.59 20.87 12.16
CA ALA A 38 35.56 19.84 12.06
C ALA A 38 36.19 18.44 12.02
N CYS A 39 37.32 18.28 11.32
CA CYS A 39 38.08 17.03 11.31
C CYS A 39 38.59 16.63 12.70
N LYS A 40 39.07 17.58 13.50
CA LYS A 40 39.45 17.32 14.91
C LYS A 40 38.25 16.82 15.71
N THR A 41 37.10 17.50 15.62
CA THR A 41 35.87 17.09 16.30
C THR A 41 35.39 15.72 15.83
N TYR A 42 35.45 15.44 14.53
CA TYR A 42 35.08 14.15 13.96
C TYR A 42 35.96 13.03 14.54
N ARG A 43 37.29 13.17 14.46
CA ARG A 43 38.23 12.16 15.00
C ARG A 43 38.06 11.93 16.50
N TYR A 44 37.73 12.98 17.25
CA TYR A 44 37.47 12.87 18.69
C TYR A 44 36.30 11.92 18.99
N ASN A 45 35.23 11.99 18.17
CA ASN A 45 33.99 11.24 18.39
C ASN A 45 33.91 9.91 17.61
N PHE A 46 34.66 9.76 16.51
CA PHE A 46 34.62 8.60 15.61
C PHE A 46 36.01 7.95 15.45
N GLN A 47 36.51 7.37 16.54
CA GLN A 47 37.88 6.82 16.61
C GLN A 47 38.13 5.63 15.67
N ASN A 48 37.07 4.92 15.25
CA ASN A 48 37.16 3.71 14.43
C ASN A 48 36.87 3.96 12.93
N THR A 49 36.65 5.22 12.52
CA THR A 49 36.31 5.57 11.14
C THR A 49 37.51 6.19 10.44
N VAL A 50 37.78 5.79 9.20
CA VAL A 50 38.82 6.43 8.38
C VAL A 50 38.32 7.79 7.89
N LEU A 51 38.95 8.88 8.36
CA LEU A 51 38.66 10.24 7.91
C LEU A 51 39.78 10.77 7.01
N THR A 52 39.45 11.07 5.76
CA THR A 52 40.33 11.80 4.84
C THR A 52 40.06 13.29 4.94
N GLU A 53 40.98 14.01 5.58
CA GLU A 53 40.97 15.47 5.66
C GLU A 53 41.50 16.06 4.34
N GLY A 54 40.65 16.73 3.58
CA GLY A 54 41.04 17.28 2.29
C GLY A 54 39.88 17.67 1.39
N ASP A 55 40.23 18.31 0.28
CA ASP A 55 39.29 18.74 -0.74
C ASP A 55 38.82 17.56 -1.59
N ILE A 56 37.51 17.30 -1.60
CA ILE A 56 36.92 16.17 -2.35
C ILE A 56 37.28 16.17 -3.83
N ARG A 57 37.52 17.35 -4.43
CA ARG A 57 37.95 17.51 -5.84
C ARG A 57 39.31 16.87 -6.13
N LYS A 58 40.14 16.69 -5.10
CA LYS A 58 41.48 16.12 -5.20
C LYS A 58 41.54 14.64 -4.79
N ILE A 59 40.44 14.09 -4.29
CA ILE A 59 40.37 12.70 -3.85
C ILE A 59 40.01 11.83 -5.04
N ASN A 60 40.87 10.85 -5.35
CA ASN A 60 40.55 9.86 -6.36
C ASN A 60 39.45 8.94 -5.83
N ALA A 61 38.44 8.65 -6.67
CA ALA A 61 37.33 7.81 -6.28
C ALA A 61 37.78 6.37 -5.99
N ASP A 62 38.84 5.90 -6.64
CA ASP A 62 39.38 4.55 -6.44
C ASP A 62 39.96 4.34 -5.03
N ASP A 63 40.46 5.40 -4.39
CA ASP A 63 41.03 5.36 -3.04
C ASP A 63 39.96 5.22 -1.94
N ILE A 64 38.68 5.43 -2.29
CA ILE A 64 37.55 5.29 -1.36
C ILE A 64 37.21 3.80 -1.24
N PRO A 65 37.08 3.21 -0.04
CA PRO A 65 36.71 1.80 0.11
C PRO A 65 35.31 1.53 -0.45
N ASP A 66 34.98 0.26 -0.72
CA ASP A 66 33.64 -0.08 -1.21
C ASP A 66 32.57 0.10 -0.12
N PHE A 67 31.44 0.69 -0.51
CA PHE A 67 30.31 1.00 0.37
C PHE A 67 28.97 0.70 -0.29
N TYR A 68 27.96 0.47 0.54
CA TYR A 68 26.58 0.26 0.11
C TYR A 68 25.81 1.58 -0.01
N ILE A 69 26.09 2.52 0.91
CA ILE A 69 25.38 3.80 1.04
C ILE A 69 26.38 4.96 0.93
N LEU A 70 26.03 5.97 0.14
CA LEU A 70 26.70 7.27 0.14
C LEU A 70 25.83 8.30 0.87
N THR A 71 26.42 9.05 1.80
CA THR A 71 25.78 10.18 2.48
C THR A 71 26.47 11.49 2.14
N ALA A 72 25.73 12.56 1.89
CA ALA A 72 26.31 13.88 1.67
C ALA A 72 25.40 15.04 2.13
N GLY A 73 25.86 15.80 3.13
CA GLY A 73 25.29 17.10 3.52
C GLY A 73 26.04 18.23 2.82
N PHE A 74 25.86 18.35 1.50
CA PHE A 74 26.75 19.17 0.68
C PHE A 74 26.49 20.68 0.86
N PRO A 75 27.52 21.55 0.72
CA PRO A 75 27.40 22.97 1.01
C PRO A 75 26.28 23.69 0.25
N CYS A 76 25.47 24.41 1.01
CA CYS A 76 24.26 25.11 0.57
C CYS A 76 24.49 26.56 0.07
N GLN A 77 25.70 27.12 0.22
CA GLN A 77 25.93 28.57 0.12
C GLN A 77 25.54 29.21 -1.22
N SER A 78 25.50 28.42 -2.31
CA SER A 78 25.07 28.86 -3.64
C SER A 78 23.55 28.95 -3.81
N PHE A 79 22.77 28.32 -2.92
CA PHE A 79 21.32 28.06 -3.03
C PHE A 79 20.46 28.64 -1.88
N SER A 80 21.09 29.19 -0.83
CA SER A 80 20.40 29.78 0.34
C SER A 80 19.84 31.18 0.06
N VAL A 81 18.68 31.50 0.65
CA VAL A 81 18.03 32.83 0.60
C VAL A 81 18.96 33.95 1.10
N CYS A 82 19.90 33.63 2.01
CA CYS A 82 20.88 34.56 2.57
C CYS A 82 22.23 34.61 1.81
N GLY A 83 22.37 33.90 0.67
CA GLY A 83 23.58 33.88 -0.17
C GLY A 83 23.42 34.62 -1.51
N ASN A 84 24.48 34.62 -2.33
CA ASN A 84 24.54 35.38 -3.60
C ASN A 84 23.71 34.77 -4.77
N ARG A 85 22.88 33.74 -4.52
CA ARG A 85 21.95 33.10 -5.50
C ARG A 85 22.55 32.80 -6.89
N LYS A 86 23.82 32.39 -6.95
CA LYS A 86 24.52 32.09 -8.21
C LYS A 86 24.32 30.64 -8.69
N GLY A 87 23.64 29.78 -7.93
CA GLY A 87 23.35 28.40 -8.33
C GLY A 87 24.59 27.61 -8.76
N PHE A 88 24.53 26.95 -9.93
CA PHE A 88 25.64 26.18 -10.51
C PHE A 88 26.71 27.03 -11.20
N ALA A 89 26.58 28.37 -11.23
CA ALA A 89 27.62 29.26 -11.76
C ALA A 89 28.67 29.66 -10.70
N ASP A 90 28.55 29.17 -9.46
CA ASP A 90 29.53 29.29 -8.38
C ASP A 90 30.38 28.02 -8.32
N GLU A 91 31.71 28.11 -8.21
CA GLU A 91 32.61 26.95 -8.09
C GLU A 91 32.21 26.00 -6.94
N ARG A 92 31.51 26.53 -5.92
CA ARG A 92 31.00 25.74 -4.78
C ARG A 92 29.69 25.01 -5.07
N GLY A 93 28.93 25.43 -6.10
CA GLY A 93 27.76 24.71 -6.62
C GLY A 93 28.13 23.46 -7.43
N ASN A 94 29.40 23.33 -7.85
CA ASN A 94 29.91 22.16 -8.56
C ASN A 94 30.20 20.96 -7.66
N LEU A 95 30.13 21.10 -6.34
CA LEU A 95 30.37 20.00 -5.40
C LEU A 95 29.36 18.86 -5.53
N PHE A 96 28.16 19.13 -6.05
CA PHE A 96 27.21 18.07 -6.40
C PHE A 96 27.76 17.16 -7.52
N PHE A 97 28.45 17.71 -8.53
CA PHE A 97 29.07 16.91 -9.58
C PHE A 97 30.26 16.09 -9.08
N GLU A 98 30.95 16.54 -8.01
CA GLU A 98 31.96 15.71 -7.34
C GLU A 98 31.33 14.51 -6.62
N ILE A 99 30.12 14.66 -6.06
CA ILE A 99 29.35 13.51 -5.55
C ILE A 99 29.04 12.56 -6.71
N MET A 100 28.58 13.09 -7.85
CA MET A 100 28.26 12.26 -9.03
C MET A 100 29.50 11.55 -9.59
N ARG A 101 30.68 12.19 -9.60
CA ARG A 101 31.96 11.57 -9.97
C ARG A 101 32.24 10.32 -9.12
N ILE A 102 31.98 10.39 -7.82
CA ILE A 102 32.16 9.26 -6.90
C ILE A 102 31.07 8.20 -7.11
N VAL A 103 29.82 8.62 -7.35
CA VAL A 103 28.70 7.71 -7.68
C VAL A 103 28.98 6.94 -8.97
N ASP A 104 29.55 7.58 -9.98
CA ASP A 104 29.86 6.95 -11.28
C ASP A 104 30.93 5.86 -11.13
N ALA A 105 31.93 6.10 -10.27
CA ALA A 105 32.99 5.13 -9.97
C ALA A 105 32.52 3.99 -9.05
N LYS A 106 31.80 4.30 -7.95
CA LYS A 106 31.48 3.35 -6.87
C LYS A 106 30.09 2.74 -6.96
N LYS A 107 29.18 3.34 -7.71
CA LYS A 107 27.80 2.85 -7.97
C LYS A 107 27.06 2.39 -6.70
N PRO A 108 26.94 3.25 -5.65
CA PRO A 108 26.28 2.88 -4.40
C PRO A 108 24.83 2.41 -4.63
N LYS A 109 24.34 1.53 -3.76
CA LYS A 109 22.93 1.10 -3.85
C LYS A 109 21.97 2.18 -3.36
N ILE A 110 22.41 3.03 -2.44
CA ILE A 110 21.63 4.14 -1.87
C ILE A 110 22.48 5.40 -1.82
N ILE A 111 21.87 6.53 -2.19
CA ILE A 111 22.44 7.87 -2.01
C ILE A 111 21.50 8.66 -1.09
N PHE A 112 22.02 9.21 -0.01
CA PHE A 112 21.30 10.08 0.91
C PHE A 112 21.91 11.48 0.86
N LEU A 113 21.10 12.46 0.44
CA LEU A 113 21.50 13.86 0.35
C LEU A 113 20.66 14.71 1.29
N GLU A 114 21.31 15.69 1.93
CA GLU A 114 20.65 16.70 2.76
C GLU A 114 21.03 18.11 2.28
N ASN A 115 20.04 19.01 2.25
CA ASN A 115 20.27 20.43 1.96
C ASN A 115 19.14 21.31 2.54
N VAL A 116 19.23 22.63 2.37
CA VAL A 116 18.18 23.56 2.82
C VAL A 116 16.85 23.40 2.07
N ALA A 117 15.77 23.84 2.71
CA ALA A 117 14.42 23.86 2.13
C ALA A 117 14.35 24.62 0.78
N ASN A 118 15.05 25.75 0.66
CA ASN A 118 15.03 26.58 -0.56
C ASN A 118 15.61 25.89 -1.81
N LEU A 119 16.21 24.70 -1.69
CA LEU A 119 16.74 23.95 -2.82
C LEU A 119 15.65 23.66 -3.88
N THR A 120 14.42 23.37 -3.45
CA THR A 120 13.30 23.02 -4.35
C THR A 120 12.72 24.22 -5.10
N GLU A 121 12.88 25.43 -4.57
CA GLU A 121 12.36 26.67 -5.16
C GLU A 121 13.45 27.48 -5.90
N HIS A 122 14.73 27.17 -5.66
CA HIS A 122 15.86 27.90 -6.23
C HIS A 122 15.87 27.84 -7.78
N ASP A 123 16.10 28.99 -8.41
CA ASP A 123 16.11 29.16 -9.87
C ASP A 123 14.80 28.63 -10.52
N ASN A 124 13.65 28.96 -9.93
CA ASN A 124 12.32 28.47 -10.32
C ASN A 124 12.26 26.93 -10.39
N GLY A 125 12.90 26.23 -9.45
CA GLY A 125 12.95 24.77 -9.37
C GLY A 125 13.94 24.09 -10.31
N LYS A 126 14.62 24.82 -11.20
CA LYS A 126 15.61 24.26 -12.13
C LYS A 126 16.76 23.54 -11.41
N THR A 127 17.12 24.03 -10.22
CA THR A 127 18.23 23.44 -9.46
C THR A 127 17.89 22.04 -8.97
N PHE A 128 16.70 21.88 -8.38
CA PHE A 128 16.21 20.58 -7.95
C PHE A 128 15.97 19.65 -9.14
N ASN A 129 15.38 20.15 -10.23
CA ASN A 129 15.19 19.37 -11.45
C ASN A 129 16.51 18.87 -12.04
N ARG A 130 17.58 19.66 -11.97
CA ARG A 130 18.91 19.21 -12.40
C ARG A 130 19.43 18.08 -11.52
N ILE A 131 19.32 18.20 -10.19
CA ILE A 131 19.71 17.12 -9.25
C ILE A 131 18.89 15.85 -9.54
N HIS A 132 17.58 16.01 -9.75
CA HIS A 132 16.68 14.91 -10.08
C HIS A 132 17.08 14.22 -11.39
N ASN A 133 17.35 14.99 -12.44
CA ASN A 133 17.75 14.47 -13.74
C ASN A 133 19.12 13.78 -13.67
N GLU A 134 20.12 14.37 -13.03
CA GLU A 134 21.46 13.77 -12.89
C GLU A 134 21.44 12.42 -12.16
N LEU A 135 20.55 12.27 -11.17
CA LEU A 135 20.33 11.00 -10.48
C LEU A 135 19.52 10.02 -11.34
N SER A 136 18.48 10.49 -12.02
CA SER A 136 17.62 9.66 -12.89
C SER A 136 18.37 9.12 -14.12
N ASP A 137 19.21 9.95 -14.73
CA ASP A 137 20.08 9.60 -15.87
C ASP A 137 21.11 8.52 -15.50
N ARG A 138 21.36 8.33 -14.20
CA ARG A 138 22.22 7.28 -13.64
C ARG A 138 21.41 6.08 -13.12
N ASP A 139 20.17 5.93 -13.54
CA ASP A 139 19.22 4.89 -13.12
C ASP A 139 18.99 4.84 -11.60
N TYR A 140 18.94 5.99 -10.93
CA TYR A 140 18.48 6.06 -9.54
C TYR A 140 17.03 6.51 -9.47
N TYR A 141 16.26 5.82 -8.63
CA TYR A 141 14.87 6.15 -8.29
C TYR A 141 14.83 7.02 -7.04
N ILE A 142 14.12 8.14 -7.10
CA ILE A 142 14.27 9.23 -6.13
C ILE A 142 13.01 9.36 -5.25
N ARG A 143 13.23 9.60 -3.97
CA ARG A 143 12.23 10.08 -3.00
C ARG A 143 12.79 11.32 -2.33
N TYR A 144 11.95 12.33 -2.12
CA TYR A 144 12.36 13.53 -1.39
C TYR A 144 11.29 14.02 -0.43
N LEU A 145 11.72 14.73 0.61
CA LEU A 145 10.85 15.31 1.61
C LEU A 145 11.43 16.63 2.11
N ILE A 146 10.58 17.65 2.22
CA ILE A 146 10.89 18.88 2.95
C ILE A 146 10.30 18.73 4.35
N ALA A 147 11.15 18.72 5.37
CA ALA A 147 10.73 18.42 6.74
C ALA A 147 11.32 19.44 7.73
N ASP A 148 10.47 19.99 8.61
CA ASP A 148 10.90 20.72 9.80
C ASP A 148 11.10 19.75 10.97
N ALA A 149 12.23 19.84 11.66
CA ALA A 149 12.56 19.02 12.82
C ALA A 149 11.49 19.07 13.93
N CYS A 150 10.73 20.16 14.04
CA CYS A 150 9.58 20.28 14.95
C CYS A 150 8.53 19.19 14.71
N ASN A 151 8.24 18.87 13.45
CA ASN A 151 7.27 17.84 13.07
C ASN A 151 7.78 16.42 13.37
N TYR A 152 9.00 16.29 13.91
CA TYR A 152 9.63 15.01 14.26
C TYR A 152 10.05 14.97 15.72
N GLY A 153 9.47 15.83 16.57
CA GLY A 153 9.62 15.81 18.02
C GLY A 153 10.87 16.50 18.56
N ILE A 154 11.50 17.38 17.77
CA ILE A 154 12.66 18.17 18.17
C ILE A 154 12.28 19.64 18.24
N PRO A 155 12.44 20.35 19.38
CA PRO A 155 12.02 21.75 19.55
C PRO A 155 12.99 22.72 18.87
N GLN A 156 13.13 22.58 17.56
CA GLN A 156 13.89 23.49 16.72
C GLN A 156 13.23 23.62 15.35
N HIS A 157 12.88 24.85 14.96
CA HIS A 157 12.48 25.16 13.60
C HIS A 157 13.69 25.01 12.69
N ARG A 158 13.80 23.88 11.99
CA ARG A 158 14.89 23.56 11.06
C ARG A 158 14.34 22.76 9.89
N THR A 159 13.80 23.48 8.91
CA THR A 159 13.30 22.91 7.66
C THR A 159 14.45 22.56 6.72
N ARG A 160 14.51 21.30 6.27
CA ARG A 160 15.52 20.77 5.36
C ARG A 160 14.90 19.88 4.29
N THR A 161 15.55 19.85 3.14
CA THR A 161 15.24 18.95 2.03
C THR A 161 16.11 17.71 2.17
N TYR A 162 15.47 16.56 2.26
CA TYR A 162 16.12 15.25 2.26
C TYR A 162 15.81 14.55 0.96
N ILE A 163 16.84 14.04 0.28
CA ILE A 163 16.70 13.30 -0.97
C ILE A 163 17.33 11.93 -0.77
N VAL A 164 16.57 10.87 -1.05
CA VAL A 164 17.06 9.50 -1.01
C VAL A 164 16.88 8.90 -2.40
N ALA A 165 17.98 8.45 -2.98
CA ALA A 165 18.01 7.87 -4.31
C ALA A 165 18.47 6.41 -4.23
N PHE A 166 17.78 5.52 -4.93
CA PHE A 166 17.96 4.08 -4.86
C PHE A 166 18.29 3.52 -6.23
N LYS A 167 19.31 2.66 -6.31
CA LYS A 167 19.63 1.96 -7.56
C LYS A 167 18.58 0.90 -7.91
N ASP A 168 17.85 0.42 -6.90
CA ASP A 168 16.81 -0.60 -7.00
C ASP A 168 15.42 0.03 -6.83
N PHE A 169 14.50 -0.28 -7.73
CA PHE A 169 13.16 0.30 -7.75
C PHE A 169 12.32 -0.16 -6.56
N ASP A 170 12.34 -1.45 -6.24
CA ASP A 170 11.56 -2.02 -5.13
C ASP A 170 11.97 -1.40 -3.80
N MET A 171 13.27 -1.20 -3.59
CA MET A 171 13.80 -0.50 -2.42
C MET A 171 13.26 0.94 -2.33
N CYS A 172 13.22 1.64 -3.46
CA CYS A 172 12.66 2.99 -3.55
C CYS A 172 11.17 3.02 -3.23
N ASN A 173 10.43 2.02 -3.73
CA ASN A 173 8.98 1.93 -3.56
C ASN A 173 8.59 1.55 -2.12
N LYS A 174 9.37 0.67 -1.50
CA LYS A 174 9.22 0.26 -0.09
C LYS A 174 9.65 1.37 0.88
N PHE A 175 10.56 2.25 0.46
CA PHE A 175 11.01 3.35 1.30
C PHE A 175 9.92 4.40 1.46
N GLN A 176 9.56 4.65 2.71
CA GLN A 176 8.75 5.79 3.11
C GLN A 176 9.52 6.61 4.13
N PHE A 177 9.45 7.94 3.99
CA PHE A 177 9.85 8.81 5.08
C PHE A 177 8.92 8.56 6.28
N PRO A 178 9.43 8.64 7.52
CA PRO A 178 8.64 8.48 8.73
C PRO A 178 7.53 9.51 8.78
N LYS A 179 6.38 9.13 9.35
CA LYS A 179 5.28 10.05 9.59
C LYS A 179 5.67 11.12 10.62
N GLU A 180 5.06 12.28 10.48
CA GLU A 180 5.18 13.36 11.46
C GLU A 180 4.68 12.91 12.83
N GLN A 181 5.22 13.53 13.88
CA GLN A 181 4.88 13.25 15.27
C GLN A 181 4.73 14.56 16.04
N PRO A 182 3.76 14.64 16.97
CA PRO A 182 3.57 15.83 17.77
C PRO A 182 4.81 16.11 18.62
N LEU A 183 5.12 17.40 18.78
CA LEU A 183 6.18 17.86 19.66
C LEU A 183 5.78 17.61 21.12
N LYS A 184 6.60 16.83 21.85
CA LYS A 184 6.38 16.51 23.27
C LYS A 184 7.37 17.18 24.22
N LYS A 185 8.43 17.76 23.68
CA LYS A 185 9.53 18.40 24.43
C LYS A 185 9.78 19.77 23.86
N HIS A 186 10.00 20.74 24.72
CA HIS A 186 10.32 22.13 24.40
C HIS A 186 11.79 22.44 24.73
N ILE A 187 12.26 23.67 24.43
CA ILE A 187 13.67 24.07 24.61
C ILE A 187 14.20 23.73 26.01
N PHE A 188 13.42 24.04 27.05
CA PHE A 188 13.86 23.91 28.45
C PHE A 188 13.66 22.51 29.04
N ASP A 189 13.09 21.57 28.28
CA ASP A 189 13.20 20.13 28.58
C ASP A 189 14.56 19.56 28.15
N ILE A 190 15.30 20.31 27.33
CA ILE A 190 16.63 19.94 26.82
C ILE A 190 17.72 20.76 27.51
N ILE A 191 17.50 22.06 27.68
CA ILE A 191 18.43 22.98 28.35
C ILE A 191 18.06 23.11 29.82
N ASP A 192 18.93 22.59 30.70
CA ASP A 192 18.75 22.68 32.15
C ASP A 192 19.20 24.05 32.68
N ARG A 193 18.23 24.90 33.04
CA ARG A 193 18.47 26.25 33.60
C ARG A 193 18.92 26.23 35.06
N SER A 194 18.86 25.08 35.74
CA SER A 194 19.30 24.95 37.13
C SER A 194 20.82 24.76 37.26
N VAL A 195 21.49 24.38 36.16
CA VAL A 195 22.94 24.17 36.12
C VAL A 195 23.64 25.44 35.63
N LYS A 196 24.57 25.96 36.44
CA LYS A 196 25.33 27.16 36.11
C LYS A 196 26.33 26.87 34.99
N ALA A 197 26.28 27.67 33.93
CA ALA A 197 27.27 27.60 32.84
C ALA A 197 28.60 28.26 33.24
N ASP A 198 29.64 28.10 32.41
CA ASP A 198 30.88 28.85 32.58
C ASP A 198 30.60 30.37 32.51
N LYS A 199 31.27 31.13 33.38
CA LYS A 199 31.22 32.60 33.46
C LYS A 199 31.31 33.28 32.08
N ASN A 200 32.11 32.72 31.17
CA ASN A 200 32.39 33.30 29.85
C ASN A 200 31.17 33.34 28.92
N PHE A 201 30.11 32.57 29.21
CA PHE A 201 28.87 32.60 28.43
C PHE A 201 27.90 33.71 28.86
N TYR A 202 28.05 34.24 30.07
CA TYR A 202 27.19 35.28 30.63
C TYR A 202 27.53 36.65 30.02
N LEU A 203 26.49 37.38 29.61
CA LEU A 203 26.65 38.73 29.12
C LEU A 203 27.02 39.65 30.28
N ASN A 204 28.02 40.50 30.08
CA ASN A 204 28.43 41.48 31.10
C ASN A 204 27.29 42.47 31.37
N GLU A 205 26.86 42.59 32.63
CA GLU A 205 25.73 43.42 33.06
C GLU A 205 25.87 44.90 32.69
N ASN A 206 27.12 45.40 32.63
CA ASN A 206 27.43 46.77 32.25
C ASN A 206 27.49 46.99 30.72
N SER A 207 27.29 45.94 29.92
CA SER A 207 27.34 46.04 28.46
C SER A 207 26.02 46.52 27.87
N VAL A 208 26.10 47.29 26.77
CA VAL A 208 24.93 47.73 25.98
C VAL A 208 24.11 46.53 25.49
N GLN A 209 24.78 45.40 25.18
CA GLN A 209 24.12 44.18 24.72
C GLN A 209 23.26 43.55 25.83
N TYR A 210 23.76 43.50 27.06
CA TYR A 210 23.00 43.01 28.21
C TYR A 210 21.77 43.88 28.47
N GLN A 211 21.92 45.21 28.50
CA GLN A 211 20.80 46.12 28.75
C GLN A 211 19.72 46.00 27.66
N LYS A 212 20.11 45.93 26.39
CA LYS A 212 19.18 45.69 25.28
C LYS A 212 18.45 44.35 25.42
N MET A 213 19.17 43.29 25.78
CA MET A 213 18.58 41.96 25.91
C MET A 213 17.67 41.86 27.15
N LYS A 214 18.10 42.42 28.29
CA LYS A 214 17.30 42.48 29.52
C LYS A 214 15.94 43.14 29.28
N ASN A 215 15.90 44.21 28.50
CA ASN A 215 14.64 44.89 28.15
C ASN A 215 13.79 44.12 27.13
N ALA A 216 14.40 43.26 26.30
CA ALA A 216 13.70 42.48 25.29
C ALA A 216 13.14 41.14 25.81
N ILE A 217 13.74 40.58 26.86
CA ILE A 217 13.27 39.36 27.50
C ILE A 217 12.01 39.69 28.31
N THR A 218 10.86 39.37 27.72
CA THR A 218 9.53 39.47 28.34
C THR A 218 8.99 38.11 28.79
N ASP A 219 9.61 37.02 28.33
CA ASP A 219 9.15 35.65 28.51
C ASP A 219 10.37 34.75 28.69
N GLU A 220 10.57 34.25 29.91
CA GLU A 220 11.75 33.48 30.27
C GLU A 220 11.74 32.06 29.70
N ASN A 221 10.58 31.59 29.20
CA ASN A 221 10.44 30.29 28.54
C ASN A 221 10.71 30.36 27.03
N GLN A 222 11.31 31.46 26.54
CA GLN A 222 11.68 31.64 25.15
C GLN A 222 13.18 31.89 24.98
N ILE A 223 13.67 31.61 23.77
CA ILE A 223 15.03 31.90 23.36
C ILE A 223 15.07 33.13 22.46
N TYR A 224 16.11 33.94 22.65
CA TYR A 224 16.27 35.23 21.97
C TYR A 224 17.53 35.23 21.13
N ARG A 225 17.62 36.07 20.11
CA ARG A 225 18.89 36.30 19.39
C ARG A 225 18.97 37.70 18.81
N PHE A 226 20.19 38.21 18.66
CA PHE A 226 20.42 39.36 17.80
C PHE A 226 20.33 38.98 16.32
N SER A 227 19.69 39.82 15.52
CA SER A 227 19.54 39.67 14.08
C SER A 227 19.74 41.01 13.37
N ASP A 228 19.78 40.99 12.04
CA ASP A 228 19.91 42.19 11.22
C ASP A 228 18.71 43.15 11.35
N TYR A 229 17.58 42.65 11.86
CA TYR A 229 16.32 43.38 12.03
C TYR A 229 16.01 43.67 13.51
N GLY A 230 17.00 43.55 14.41
CA GLY A 230 16.82 43.70 15.85
C GLY A 230 16.81 42.37 16.62
N ILE A 231 16.25 42.38 17.83
CA ILE A 231 16.18 41.18 18.70
C ILE A 231 14.98 40.33 18.27
N GLN A 232 15.23 39.07 17.95
CA GLN A 232 14.18 38.09 17.61
C GLN A 232 13.89 37.22 18.84
N LYS A 233 12.59 37.03 19.13
CA LYS A 233 12.03 36.13 20.16
C LYS A 233 11.48 34.86 19.48
N SER A 234 11.76 33.69 20.05
CA SER A 234 11.18 32.42 19.57
C SER A 234 9.68 32.35 19.82
N LYS A 235 9.00 31.44 19.11
CA LYS A 235 7.58 31.15 19.33
C LYS A 235 7.43 29.73 19.88
N ASP A 236 6.35 29.51 20.63
CA ASP A 236 5.90 28.18 21.08
C ASP A 236 6.93 27.37 21.87
N GLU A 237 7.91 28.04 22.48
CA GLU A 237 9.02 27.42 23.22
C GLU A 237 9.87 26.49 22.33
N ILE A 238 10.03 26.87 21.06
CA ILE A 238 10.77 26.16 20.03
C ILE A 238 11.97 26.98 19.55
N SER A 239 13.15 26.38 19.48
CA SER A 239 14.38 27.09 19.10
C SER A 239 14.36 27.51 17.62
N PHE A 240 14.98 28.63 17.30
CA PHE A 240 15.23 28.98 15.89
C PHE A 240 16.22 28.02 15.24
N THR A 241 16.29 28.03 13.91
CA THR A 241 17.40 27.38 13.21
C THR A 241 18.74 27.95 13.68
N LEU A 242 19.61 27.08 14.19
CA LEU A 242 21.01 27.37 14.49
C LEU A 242 21.79 27.55 13.19
N LYS A 243 22.53 28.67 13.06
CA LYS A 243 23.21 29.06 11.82
C LYS A 243 24.73 28.95 11.96
N ALA A 244 25.43 28.61 10.88
CA ALA A 244 26.89 28.45 10.91
C ALA A 244 27.66 29.76 11.15
N ASN A 245 27.01 30.92 11.00
CA ASN A 245 27.58 32.23 11.32
C ASN A 245 27.34 32.65 12.78
N MET A 246 26.85 31.75 13.64
CA MET A 246 26.92 31.91 15.09
C MET A 246 28.37 32.17 15.52
N GLY A 247 28.61 33.18 16.36
CA GLY A 247 29.97 33.61 16.74
C GLY A 247 30.65 34.57 15.74
N THR A 248 29.94 35.08 14.72
CA THR A 248 30.36 36.24 13.90
C THR A 248 29.66 37.52 14.36
N TRP A 249 30.17 38.70 13.99
CA TRP A 249 29.54 39.99 14.35
C TRP A 249 28.31 40.28 13.46
N TYR A 250 27.15 40.70 13.97
CA TYR A 250 26.68 40.78 15.36
C TYR A 250 26.34 39.36 15.88
N ASN A 251 26.83 38.98 17.06
CA ASN A 251 26.79 37.60 17.59
C ASN A 251 25.39 36.97 17.53
N ARG A 252 25.16 36.08 16.55
CA ARG A 252 23.86 35.44 16.27
C ARG A 252 23.59 34.20 17.14
N VAL A 253 24.42 33.96 18.15
CA VAL A 253 24.24 32.87 19.10
C VAL A 253 22.96 33.13 19.89
N PRO A 254 22.08 32.14 20.04
CA PRO A 254 20.88 32.29 20.85
C PRO A 254 21.21 32.55 22.32
N ILE A 255 20.34 33.32 22.97
CA ILE A 255 20.48 33.86 24.33
C ILE A 255 19.25 33.46 25.14
N ILE A 256 19.48 33.02 26.37
CA ILE A 256 18.45 32.67 27.35
C ILE A 256 18.70 33.42 28.66
N LYS A 257 17.68 33.47 29.51
CA LYS A 257 17.81 33.79 30.93
C LYS A 257 17.72 32.49 31.73
N ASP A 258 18.75 32.20 32.50
CA ASP A 258 18.76 31.07 33.44
C ASP A 258 18.69 31.58 34.90
N ASN A 259 18.83 30.68 35.87
CA ASN A 259 18.76 31.02 37.30
C ASN A 259 19.92 31.93 37.78
N PHE A 260 20.93 32.17 36.95
CA PHE A 260 22.15 32.89 37.31
C PHE A 260 22.38 34.17 36.47
N GLY A 261 21.68 34.35 35.35
CA GLY A 261 21.74 35.58 34.54
C GLY A 261 21.35 35.40 33.08
N ILE A 262 21.67 36.40 32.26
CA ILE A 262 21.44 36.37 30.80
C ILE A 262 22.72 35.88 30.12
N ARG A 263 22.61 34.79 29.35
CA ARG A 263 23.77 34.15 28.71
C ARG A 263 23.46 33.61 27.34
N THR A 264 24.52 33.40 26.57
CA THR A 264 24.44 32.59 25.35
C THR A 264 24.26 31.11 25.69
N ILE A 265 23.56 30.37 24.84
CA ILE A 265 23.52 28.90 24.95
C ILE A 265 24.89 28.32 24.59
N THR A 266 25.35 27.31 25.30
CA THR A 266 26.67 26.71 25.10
C THR A 266 26.72 25.87 23.81
N PRO A 267 27.91 25.55 23.28
CA PRO A 267 28.02 24.60 22.17
C PRO A 267 27.40 23.23 22.46
N GLN A 268 27.56 22.71 23.69
CA GLN A 268 26.94 21.45 24.11
C GLN A 268 25.41 21.55 24.17
N GLU A 269 24.84 22.68 24.60
CA GLU A 269 23.39 22.92 24.52
C GLU A 269 22.90 23.01 23.06
N CYS A 270 23.68 23.63 22.17
CA CYS A 270 23.40 23.64 20.73
C CYS A 270 23.36 22.22 20.13
N LEU A 271 24.28 21.33 20.54
CA LEU A 271 24.30 19.94 20.14
C LEU A 271 23.11 19.17 20.73
N ALA A 272 22.80 19.38 22.00
CA ALA A 272 21.66 18.75 22.68
C ALA A 272 20.33 19.11 22.00
N LEU A 273 20.12 20.38 21.62
CA LEU A 273 18.95 20.82 20.85
C LEU A 273 18.82 20.13 19.49
N GLN A 274 19.93 19.67 18.90
CA GLN A 274 19.94 18.90 17.65
C GLN A 274 19.97 17.38 17.88
N GLY A 275 19.79 16.95 19.13
CA GLY A 275 19.64 15.55 19.53
C GLY A 275 20.93 14.74 19.55
N PHE A 276 22.08 15.39 19.70
CA PHE A 276 23.34 14.71 19.96
C PHE A 276 23.38 14.15 21.40
N PRO A 277 24.01 12.98 21.63
CA PRO A 277 24.14 12.40 22.95
C PRO A 277 25.12 13.21 23.81
N LYS A 278 24.96 13.16 25.14
CA LYS A 278 25.88 13.83 26.10
C LYS A 278 27.33 13.36 26.00
N SER A 279 27.57 12.18 25.42
CA SER A 279 28.91 11.64 25.18
C SER A 279 29.61 12.26 23.96
N PHE A 280 28.89 13.00 23.12
CA PHE A 280 29.47 13.68 21.96
C PHE A 280 30.02 15.02 22.42
N ASP A 281 31.31 15.26 22.19
CA ASP A 281 31.99 16.43 22.73
C ASP A 281 32.95 17.09 21.72
N PHE A 282 33.34 18.32 22.01
CA PHE A 282 34.33 19.04 21.21
C PHE A 282 35.73 18.86 21.81
N PRO A 283 36.76 18.63 20.98
CA PRO A 283 38.16 18.73 21.42
C PRO A 283 38.52 20.20 21.71
N ASP A 284 39.77 20.44 22.11
CA ASP A 284 40.27 21.81 22.31
C ASP A 284 40.38 22.56 20.96
N ILE A 285 39.29 23.25 20.59
CA ILE A 285 39.16 24.07 19.39
C ILE A 285 38.52 25.42 19.75
N PRO A 286 38.68 26.47 18.92
CA PRO A 286 38.09 27.77 19.21
C PRO A 286 36.56 27.69 19.35
N ILE A 287 36.00 28.36 20.37
CA ILE A 287 34.55 28.38 20.63
C ILE A 287 33.71 28.83 19.43
N LYS A 288 34.24 29.76 18.62
CA LYS A 288 33.62 30.21 17.37
C LYS A 288 33.50 29.08 16.34
N SER A 289 34.51 28.20 16.31
CA SER A 289 34.53 27.01 15.45
C SER A 289 33.50 25.99 15.93
N MET A 290 33.37 25.78 17.24
CA MET A 290 32.32 24.93 17.83
C MET A 290 30.91 25.41 17.42
N TYR A 291 30.61 26.71 17.53
CA TYR A 291 29.31 27.24 17.10
C TYR A 291 29.08 27.11 15.59
N LYS A 292 30.11 27.33 14.76
CA LYS A 292 30.03 27.11 13.31
C LYS A 292 29.65 25.65 13.00
N GLN A 293 30.30 24.70 13.67
CA GLN A 293 30.03 23.26 13.54
C GLN A 293 28.59 22.92 13.97
N CYS A 294 28.11 23.47 15.09
CA CYS A 294 26.70 23.32 15.52
C CYS A 294 25.71 23.86 14.49
N GLY A 295 26.01 24.95 13.78
CA GLY A 295 25.10 25.48 12.76
C GLY A 295 25.03 24.65 11.48
N ASN A 296 26.18 24.06 11.09
CA ASN A 296 26.33 23.26 9.87
C ASN A 296 25.90 21.81 10.00
N THR A 297 25.85 21.26 11.22
CA THR A 297 25.44 19.87 11.44
C THR A 297 23.94 19.63 11.16
N VAL A 298 23.49 18.38 11.31
CA VAL A 298 22.09 17.95 11.09
C VAL A 298 21.40 17.62 12.41
N VAL A 299 20.06 17.48 12.36
CA VAL A 299 19.28 17.00 13.50
C VAL A 299 19.31 15.47 13.52
N VAL A 300 20.14 14.90 14.41
CA VAL A 300 20.47 13.47 14.45
C VAL A 300 19.23 12.58 14.57
N PRO A 301 18.24 12.87 15.44
CA PRO A 301 17.04 12.03 15.57
C PRO A 301 16.19 11.97 14.31
N VAL A 302 16.15 13.05 13.52
CA VAL A 302 15.40 13.12 12.26
C VAL A 302 16.03 12.19 11.24
N VAL A 303 17.35 12.34 11.00
CA VAL A 303 18.09 11.47 10.07
C VAL A 303 18.06 10.01 10.52
N LYS A 304 18.18 9.74 11.82
CA LYS A 304 18.12 8.38 12.37
C LYS A 304 16.79 7.69 12.08
N LYS A 305 15.67 8.43 12.17
CA LYS A 305 14.35 7.90 11.80
C LYS A 305 14.31 7.50 10.33
N TYR A 306 14.98 8.25 9.45
CA TYR A 306 15.09 7.92 8.02
C TYR A 306 15.96 6.70 7.73
N CYS A 307 16.91 6.39 8.62
CA CYS A 307 17.78 5.22 8.48
C CYS A 307 17.12 3.92 8.96
N LYS A 308 16.21 4.01 9.95
CA LYS A 308 15.56 2.85 10.57
C LYS A 308 14.35 2.31 9.81
N THR A 309 13.88 2.99 8.77
CA THR A 309 12.68 2.58 8.01
C THR A 309 12.84 1.26 7.24
N ASN A 310 14.01 0.61 7.29
CA ASN A 310 14.25 -0.69 6.65
C ASN A 310 14.42 -1.89 7.62
N GLU A 311 14.23 -1.74 8.93
CA GLU A 311 14.12 -2.93 9.80
C GLU A 311 12.73 -3.59 9.76
N ARG A 312 11.75 -3.03 9.06
CA ARG A 312 10.39 -3.62 8.97
C ARG A 312 10.15 -4.60 7.81
N SER A 313 11.17 -5.01 7.06
CA SER A 313 11.01 -5.97 5.95
C SER A 313 11.50 -7.40 6.26
N ARG A 314 11.71 -7.75 7.54
CA ARG A 314 11.82 -9.15 8.01
C ARG A 314 11.02 -9.46 9.29
N TYR A 315 10.03 -8.65 9.62
CA TYR A 315 9.04 -8.98 10.63
C TYR A 315 7.82 -9.55 9.90
N ILE A 316 7.67 -10.87 9.96
CA ILE A 316 6.54 -11.60 9.39
C ILE A 316 5.29 -11.07 10.09
N GLN A 317 4.39 -10.34 9.42
CA GLN A 317 3.16 -9.93 10.08
C GLN A 317 2.32 -11.16 10.49
N MET A 318 1.39 -10.99 11.44
CA MET A 318 0.36 -12.01 11.68
C MET A 318 -0.23 -12.41 10.34
N LYS A 319 -0.33 -13.72 10.05
CA LYS A 319 -0.78 -14.19 8.74
C LYS A 319 -1.93 -15.17 8.86
N PHE A 320 -3.06 -14.89 8.23
CA PHE A 320 -4.07 -15.92 7.99
C PHE A 320 -3.47 -16.95 7.03
N GLU A 321 -3.39 -18.21 7.48
CA GLU A 321 -2.70 -19.26 6.74
C GLU A 321 -3.70 -20.19 6.04
N LYS A 322 -4.80 -20.54 6.72
CA LYS A 322 -5.70 -21.59 6.24
C LYS A 322 -7.08 -21.52 6.88
N ILE A 323 -8.09 -21.98 6.14
CA ILE A 323 -9.43 -22.25 6.66
C ILE A 323 -9.97 -23.58 6.15
N THR A 324 -10.60 -24.33 7.05
CA THR A 324 -11.33 -25.55 6.75
C THR A 324 -12.79 -25.37 7.15
N ILE A 325 -13.72 -25.67 6.25
CA ILE A 325 -15.17 -25.56 6.47
C ILE A 325 -15.79 -26.92 6.19
N LYS A 326 -16.55 -27.47 7.13
CA LYS A 326 -17.26 -28.75 6.99
C LYS A 326 -18.74 -28.61 7.35
N ASN A 327 -19.56 -29.30 6.56
CA ASN A 327 -21.01 -29.43 6.74
C ASN A 327 -21.77 -28.10 6.82
N PHE A 328 -21.27 -27.03 6.19
CA PHE A 328 -21.83 -25.68 6.30
C PHE A 328 -22.40 -25.20 4.98
N ARG A 329 -23.72 -25.00 4.93
CA ARG A 329 -24.48 -24.49 3.77
C ARG A 329 -24.15 -25.25 2.48
N ASN A 330 -23.51 -24.63 1.50
CA ASN A 330 -23.13 -25.28 0.25
C ASN A 330 -21.80 -26.08 0.35
N PHE A 331 -21.08 -25.98 1.47
CA PHE A 331 -19.79 -26.64 1.68
C PHE A 331 -19.93 -27.95 2.45
N GLU A 332 -19.72 -29.06 1.75
CA GLU A 332 -19.58 -30.40 2.37
C GLU A 332 -18.29 -30.46 3.21
N ASN A 333 -17.15 -30.22 2.56
CA ASN A 333 -15.83 -30.14 3.18
C ASN A 333 -14.90 -29.40 2.22
N VAL A 334 -14.42 -28.23 2.63
CA VAL A 334 -13.55 -27.37 1.83
C VAL A 334 -12.35 -26.95 2.65
N ASN A 335 -11.19 -26.91 1.99
CA ASN A 335 -9.93 -26.50 2.60
C ASN A 335 -9.21 -25.49 1.70
N ILE A 336 -8.96 -24.29 2.23
CA ILE A 336 -8.45 -23.15 1.45
C ILE A 336 -7.24 -22.56 2.16
N ASP A 337 -6.14 -22.43 1.43
CA ASP A 337 -4.99 -21.67 1.91
C ASP A 337 -5.32 -20.18 1.82
N LEU A 338 -5.00 -19.43 2.87
CA LEU A 338 -5.29 -18.01 3.01
C LEU A 338 -4.02 -17.16 2.94
N SER A 339 -4.22 -15.87 2.76
CA SER A 339 -3.24 -14.83 3.08
C SER A 339 -3.93 -13.71 3.86
N ASN A 340 -3.25 -12.58 4.06
CA ASN A 340 -3.88 -11.43 4.69
C ASN A 340 -4.88 -10.72 3.78
N LYS A 341 -4.70 -10.79 2.44
CA LYS A 341 -5.65 -10.24 1.46
C LYS A 341 -6.17 -11.37 0.58
N ASN A 342 -7.45 -11.71 0.71
CA ASN A 342 -8.10 -12.82 0.00
C ASN A 342 -9.22 -12.29 -0.89
N ILE A 343 -9.19 -12.69 -2.16
CA ILE A 343 -10.19 -12.34 -3.17
C ILE A 343 -10.92 -13.61 -3.56
N PHE A 344 -12.22 -13.65 -3.33
CA PHE A 344 -13.10 -14.75 -3.70
C PHE A 344 -13.86 -14.38 -4.96
N PHE A 345 -13.69 -15.18 -6.00
CA PHE A 345 -14.36 -15.00 -7.29
C PHE A 345 -14.86 -16.33 -7.85
N GLY A 346 -15.72 -16.25 -8.85
CA GLY A 346 -16.44 -17.37 -9.44
C GLY A 346 -17.86 -16.98 -9.79
N LEU A 347 -18.57 -17.84 -10.53
CA LEU A 347 -19.95 -17.58 -10.99
C LEU A 347 -20.91 -17.27 -9.82
N ASN A 348 -22.08 -16.70 -10.12
CA ASN A 348 -23.13 -16.48 -9.11
C ASN A 348 -23.53 -17.81 -8.46
N ASP A 349 -23.98 -17.77 -7.21
CA ASP A 349 -24.52 -18.92 -6.48
C ASP A 349 -23.55 -20.09 -6.17
N VAL A 350 -22.25 -19.91 -6.41
CA VAL A 350 -21.23 -20.91 -6.05
C VAL A 350 -20.88 -20.95 -4.56
N GLY A 351 -21.39 -20.01 -3.76
CA GLY A 351 -21.20 -19.94 -2.30
C GLY A 351 -20.17 -18.94 -1.79
N LYS A 352 -19.80 -17.92 -2.58
CA LYS A 352 -18.87 -16.85 -2.17
C LYS A 352 -19.32 -16.12 -0.89
N THR A 353 -20.58 -15.69 -0.86
CA THR A 353 -21.20 -15.07 0.31
C THR A 353 -21.19 -16.01 1.51
N ASN A 354 -21.53 -17.29 1.31
CA ASN A 354 -21.52 -18.28 2.38
C ASN A 354 -20.13 -18.46 2.99
N PHE A 355 -19.06 -18.29 2.21
CA PHE A 355 -17.70 -18.29 2.76
C PHE A 355 -17.47 -17.12 3.72
N LEU A 356 -17.90 -15.90 3.36
CA LEU A 356 -17.85 -14.76 4.29
C LEU A 356 -18.68 -15.04 5.54
N TYR A 357 -19.86 -15.66 5.41
CA TYR A 357 -20.67 -16.05 6.56
C TYR A 357 -19.97 -17.07 7.47
N ALA A 358 -19.20 -18.02 6.92
CA ALA A 358 -18.40 -18.93 7.75
C ALA A 358 -17.39 -18.14 8.62
N LEU A 359 -16.71 -17.14 8.06
CA LEU A 359 -15.83 -16.23 8.81
C LEU A 359 -16.62 -15.39 9.83
N ARG A 360 -17.81 -14.91 9.46
CA ARG A 360 -18.68 -14.14 10.38
C ARG A 360 -19.13 -14.98 11.56
N TYR A 361 -19.53 -16.23 11.38
CA TYR A 361 -19.84 -17.09 12.52
C TYR A 361 -18.63 -17.27 13.45
N VAL A 362 -17.39 -17.21 12.96
CA VAL A 362 -16.20 -17.28 13.83
C VAL A 362 -15.87 -15.93 14.51
N PHE A 363 -15.95 -14.80 13.80
CA PHE A 363 -15.45 -13.51 14.29
C PHE A 363 -16.52 -12.45 14.60
N ASP A 364 -17.70 -12.53 13.99
CA ASP A 364 -18.81 -11.57 14.16
C ASP A 364 -19.81 -12.04 15.23
N LYS A 365 -19.78 -11.40 16.40
CA LYS A 365 -20.69 -11.66 17.52
C LYS A 365 -22.17 -11.47 17.18
N ASP A 366 -22.51 -10.54 16.29
CA ASP A 366 -23.90 -10.19 15.99
C ASP A 366 -24.56 -11.29 15.14
N ILE A 367 -23.77 -12.00 14.34
CA ILE A 367 -24.19 -13.20 13.61
C ILE A 367 -24.27 -14.42 14.55
N ARG A 368 -23.26 -14.64 15.39
CA ARG A 368 -23.30 -15.77 16.35
C ARG A 368 -24.51 -15.74 17.27
N LYS A 369 -24.97 -14.56 17.68
CA LYS A 369 -26.16 -14.39 18.54
C LYS A 369 -27.43 -15.00 17.94
N GLN A 370 -27.48 -15.19 16.62
CA GLN A 370 -28.62 -15.76 15.92
C GLN A 370 -28.64 -17.30 15.95
N ASN A 371 -27.57 -17.93 16.46
CA ASN A 371 -27.31 -19.37 16.40
C ASN A 371 -27.29 -19.92 14.97
N LEU A 372 -26.97 -21.21 14.83
CA LEU A 372 -27.05 -21.94 13.57
C LEU A 372 -28.40 -22.67 13.50
N THR A 373 -28.96 -22.74 12.31
CA THR A 373 -30.28 -23.33 12.03
C THR A 373 -30.16 -24.52 11.09
N GLU A 374 -31.25 -25.24 10.85
CA GLU A 374 -31.27 -26.36 9.90
C GLU A 374 -30.75 -25.99 8.50
N SER A 375 -31.03 -24.78 8.02
CA SER A 375 -30.58 -24.30 6.71
C SER A 375 -29.07 -24.10 6.62
N ASP A 376 -28.36 -24.02 7.75
CA ASP A 376 -26.91 -23.89 7.77
C ASP A 376 -26.20 -25.24 7.64
N PHE A 377 -26.89 -26.38 7.78
CA PHE A 377 -26.31 -27.72 7.61
C PHE A 377 -26.30 -28.12 6.14
N HIS A 378 -25.15 -28.57 5.65
CA HIS A 378 -25.01 -28.95 4.25
C HIS A 378 -25.94 -30.10 3.89
N ASN A 379 -26.80 -29.88 2.89
CA ASN A 379 -27.81 -30.85 2.46
C ASN A 379 -28.62 -31.46 3.61
N LYS A 380 -28.88 -30.69 4.68
CA LYS A 380 -29.62 -31.13 5.87
C LYS A 380 -29.01 -32.35 6.59
N GLN A 381 -27.68 -32.51 6.53
CA GLN A 381 -26.96 -33.56 7.26
C GLN A 381 -26.83 -33.21 8.75
N TYR A 382 -27.90 -33.44 9.52
CA TYR A 382 -27.98 -33.11 10.95
C TYR A 382 -27.22 -34.09 11.86
N ASP A 383 -26.82 -35.23 11.34
CA ASP A 383 -26.04 -36.27 12.04
C ASP A 383 -24.55 -35.93 12.15
N LYS A 384 -24.10 -34.91 11.41
CA LYS A 384 -22.72 -34.43 11.43
C LYS A 384 -22.67 -33.00 11.98
N PRO A 385 -21.68 -32.65 12.80
CA PRO A 385 -21.51 -31.28 13.27
C PRO A 385 -21.05 -30.36 12.14
N ILE A 386 -21.31 -29.07 12.30
CA ILE A 386 -20.63 -28.01 11.55
C ILE A 386 -19.26 -27.79 12.19
N GLU A 387 -18.20 -27.76 11.38
CA GLU A 387 -16.85 -27.40 11.83
C GLU A 387 -16.26 -26.29 10.94
N ILE A 388 -15.82 -25.20 11.54
CA ILE A 388 -15.06 -24.16 10.85
C ILE A 388 -13.76 -23.94 11.62
N ILE A 389 -12.63 -24.17 10.97
CA ILE A 389 -11.30 -24.11 11.59
C ILE A 389 -10.45 -23.09 10.83
N ILE A 390 -9.88 -22.12 11.55
CA ILE A 390 -9.01 -21.08 11.02
C ILE A 390 -7.64 -21.22 11.64
N THR A 391 -6.60 -21.19 10.80
CA THR A 391 -5.19 -21.23 11.20
C THR A 391 -4.55 -19.86 10.96
N ILE A 392 -3.94 -19.31 12.00
CA ILE A 392 -3.24 -18.02 11.96
C ILE A 392 -1.78 -18.24 12.39
N ASP A 393 -0.84 -17.82 11.56
CA ASP A 393 0.58 -17.73 11.89
C ASP A 393 0.84 -16.49 12.75
N ILE A 394 1.45 -16.73 13.92
CA ILE A 394 1.84 -15.75 14.92
C ILE A 394 3.32 -15.89 15.31
N SER A 395 4.15 -16.34 14.36
CA SER A 395 5.59 -16.53 14.54
C SER A 395 6.33 -15.23 14.90
N ASP A 396 5.81 -14.07 14.51
CA ASP A 396 6.38 -12.78 14.88
C ASP A 396 5.86 -12.25 16.22
N ILE A 397 6.63 -12.53 17.26
CA ILE A 397 6.38 -12.08 18.63
C ILE A 397 6.48 -10.56 18.82
N HIS A 398 7.06 -9.81 17.86
CA HIS A 398 7.21 -8.36 17.95
C HIS A 398 6.08 -7.60 17.24
N ASN A 399 5.29 -8.29 16.42
CA ASN A 399 4.12 -7.70 15.78
C ASN A 399 3.00 -7.39 16.80
N SER A 400 2.42 -6.20 16.72
CA SER A 400 1.36 -5.73 17.64
C SER A 400 0.13 -6.65 17.64
N ASP A 401 -0.31 -7.11 16.47
CA ASP A 401 -1.49 -7.97 16.36
C ASP A 401 -1.22 -9.38 16.90
N CYS A 402 -0.01 -9.92 16.64
CA CYS A 402 0.44 -11.16 17.30
C CYS A 402 0.45 -11.02 18.83
N GLN A 403 0.87 -9.87 19.37
CA GLN A 403 0.87 -9.61 20.81
C GLN A 403 -0.54 -9.53 21.38
N LYS A 404 -1.48 -8.85 20.70
CA LYS A 404 -2.90 -8.79 21.09
C LYS A 404 -3.50 -10.20 21.22
N LEU A 405 -3.27 -11.05 20.20
CA LEU A 405 -3.78 -12.42 20.20
C LEU A 405 -3.11 -13.30 21.27
N ARG A 406 -1.77 -13.23 21.41
CA ARG A 406 -1.02 -13.95 22.47
C ARG A 406 -1.44 -13.53 23.87
N ALA A 407 -1.80 -12.26 24.09
CA ALA A 407 -2.17 -11.75 25.40
C ALA A 407 -3.49 -12.36 25.93
N GLN A 408 -4.45 -12.66 25.04
CA GLN A 408 -5.71 -13.31 25.43
C GLN A 408 -5.59 -14.83 25.54
N LEU A 409 -4.70 -15.46 24.77
CA LEU A 409 -4.44 -16.90 24.78
C LEU A 409 -3.57 -17.41 25.96
N LYS A 410 -3.47 -16.64 27.04
CA LYS A 410 -2.65 -17.02 28.21
C LYS A 410 -3.12 -18.36 28.79
N GLY A 411 -2.27 -19.38 28.70
CA GLY A 411 -2.55 -20.75 29.15
C GLY A 411 -2.90 -21.73 28.02
N ALA A 412 -3.48 -21.25 26.92
CA ALA A 412 -3.83 -22.05 25.74
C ALA A 412 -2.70 -22.10 24.69
N LEU A 413 -1.72 -21.19 24.80
CA LEU A 413 -0.59 -21.07 23.89
C LEU A 413 0.73 -21.14 24.67
N LEU A 414 1.62 -22.05 24.29
CA LEU A 414 2.97 -22.16 24.84
C LEU A 414 3.93 -21.24 24.08
N SER A 415 5.05 -20.86 24.72
CA SER A 415 6.07 -19.98 24.12
C SER A 415 6.66 -20.51 22.81
N LYS A 416 6.68 -21.84 22.63
CA LYS A 416 7.16 -22.52 21.41
C LYS A 416 6.17 -22.50 20.24
N HIS A 417 4.90 -22.15 20.49
CA HIS A 417 3.87 -22.21 19.46
C HIS A 417 3.91 -20.97 18.57
N ASN A 418 3.91 -21.21 17.26
CA ASN A 418 3.97 -20.19 16.21
C ASN A 418 2.65 -20.09 15.43
N LYS A 419 1.65 -20.91 15.77
CA LYS A 419 0.34 -20.91 15.12
C LYS A 419 -0.75 -20.89 16.17
N VAL A 420 -1.90 -20.34 15.80
CA VAL A 420 -3.15 -20.41 16.55
C VAL A 420 -4.18 -21.07 15.66
N TYR A 421 -4.87 -22.05 16.24
CA TYR A 421 -6.04 -22.68 15.66
C TYR A 421 -7.27 -22.11 16.37
N ILE A 422 -8.27 -21.68 15.59
CA ILE A 422 -9.57 -21.22 16.09
C ILE A 422 -10.61 -22.14 15.46
N LYS A 423 -11.39 -22.84 16.29
CA LYS A 423 -12.41 -23.79 15.84
C LYS A 423 -13.79 -23.37 16.35
N LEU A 424 -14.72 -23.24 15.41
CA LEU A 424 -16.15 -23.26 15.69
C LEU A 424 -16.67 -24.68 15.48
N PHE A 425 -17.44 -25.16 16.45
CA PHE A 425 -18.10 -26.46 16.43
C PHE A 425 -19.57 -26.28 16.80
N ALA A 426 -20.48 -26.91 16.06
CA ALA A 426 -21.91 -26.86 16.39
C ALA A 426 -22.60 -28.17 16.02
N GLU A 427 -23.28 -28.77 16.99
CA GLU A 427 -24.14 -29.94 16.80
C GLU A 427 -25.61 -29.53 16.76
N TYR A 428 -26.38 -30.17 15.89
CA TYR A 428 -27.80 -29.87 15.76
C TYR A 428 -28.62 -30.51 16.89
N ASN A 429 -29.29 -29.68 17.67
CA ASN A 429 -30.25 -30.14 18.68
C ASN A 429 -31.63 -30.29 18.03
N LYS A 430 -32.05 -31.54 17.79
CA LYS A 430 -33.35 -31.87 17.19
C LYS A 430 -34.55 -31.41 18.03
N THR A 431 -34.39 -31.25 19.33
CA THR A 431 -35.48 -30.82 20.22
C THR A 431 -35.68 -29.31 20.18
N GLU A 432 -34.58 -28.56 20.18
CA GLU A 432 -34.61 -27.08 20.17
C GLU A 432 -34.63 -26.50 18.75
N MET A 433 -34.42 -27.35 17.73
CA MET A 433 -34.30 -26.99 16.30
C MET A 433 -33.22 -25.94 16.00
N ILE A 434 -32.19 -25.89 16.84
CA ILE A 434 -31.05 -24.98 16.72
C ILE A 434 -29.74 -25.73 16.95
N ALA A 435 -28.64 -25.16 16.48
CA ALA A 435 -27.29 -25.58 16.78
C ALA A 435 -26.53 -24.43 17.46
N LEU A 436 -26.04 -24.66 18.67
CA LEU A 436 -25.30 -23.66 19.44
C LEU A 436 -23.83 -23.67 19.03
N PRO A 437 -23.26 -22.53 18.57
CA PRO A 437 -21.86 -22.47 18.20
C PRO A 437 -20.97 -22.44 19.45
N ILE A 438 -20.07 -23.41 19.56
CA ILE A 438 -19.03 -23.50 20.57
C ILE A 438 -17.70 -23.10 19.93
N LEU A 439 -17.02 -22.11 20.52
CA LEU A 439 -15.72 -21.64 20.04
C LEU A 439 -14.59 -22.17 20.93
N SER A 440 -13.52 -22.60 20.29
CA SER A 440 -12.31 -23.08 20.95
C SER A 440 -11.06 -22.58 20.22
N TRP A 441 -9.95 -22.46 20.94
CA TRP A 441 -8.67 -22.02 20.39
C TRP A 441 -7.47 -22.67 21.09
N GLY A 442 -6.33 -22.71 20.40
CA GLY A 442 -5.10 -23.28 20.98
C GLY A 442 -3.91 -23.22 20.03
N GLY A 443 -2.73 -23.55 20.55
CA GLY A 443 -1.49 -23.62 19.77
C GLY A 443 -1.30 -24.91 18.96
N GLU A 444 -2.10 -25.94 19.25
CA GLU A 444 -2.08 -27.25 18.60
C GLU A 444 -3.51 -27.70 18.32
N MET A 445 -3.75 -28.31 17.15
CA MET A 445 -5.11 -28.70 16.74
C MET A 445 -5.71 -29.77 17.67
N ASP A 446 -4.89 -30.71 18.16
CA ASP A 446 -5.35 -31.78 19.05
C ASP A 446 -5.59 -31.32 20.50
N HIS A 447 -5.23 -30.07 20.84
CA HIS A 447 -5.31 -29.51 22.18
C HIS A 447 -5.90 -28.09 22.15
N LEU A 448 -7.20 -27.99 21.86
CA LEU A 448 -7.95 -26.73 21.88
C LEU A 448 -8.65 -26.52 23.23
N TYR A 449 -8.68 -25.26 23.68
CA TYR A 449 -9.38 -24.82 24.87
C TYR A 449 -10.66 -24.13 24.46
N GLU A 450 -11.78 -24.52 25.05
CA GLU A 450 -13.05 -23.81 24.87
C GLU A 450 -12.95 -22.38 25.40
N MET A 451 -13.42 -21.42 24.62
CA MET A 451 -13.40 -20.00 24.97
C MET A 451 -14.48 -19.68 26.00
N LYS A 452 -14.14 -18.83 26.97
CA LYS A 452 -15.13 -18.38 27.96
C LYS A 452 -16.16 -17.45 27.34
N GLN A 453 -17.42 -17.72 27.61
CA GLN A 453 -18.53 -16.88 27.19
C GLN A 453 -18.97 -15.93 28.33
N ARG A 454 -19.16 -14.65 28.01
CA ARG A 454 -19.77 -13.64 28.90
C ARG A 454 -20.96 -13.01 28.20
N GLY A 455 -22.17 -13.47 28.53
CA GLY A 455 -23.37 -13.12 27.78
C GLY A 455 -23.30 -13.69 26.36
N TYR A 456 -23.28 -12.83 25.34
CA TYR A 456 -23.13 -13.22 23.93
C TYR A 456 -21.71 -13.02 23.39
N LEU A 457 -20.77 -12.55 24.22
CA LEU A 457 -19.38 -12.29 23.84
C LEU A 457 -18.49 -13.48 24.19
N TYR A 458 -17.60 -13.82 23.27
CA TYR A 458 -16.50 -14.76 23.49
C TYR A 458 -15.18 -14.02 23.68
N GLU A 459 -14.16 -14.69 24.24
CA GLU A 459 -12.82 -14.11 24.43
C GLU A 459 -12.22 -13.54 23.13
N ILE A 460 -12.52 -14.17 21.98
CA ILE A 460 -12.12 -13.71 20.65
C ILE A 460 -12.65 -12.32 20.28
N ASP A 461 -13.83 -11.93 20.79
CA ASP A 461 -14.48 -10.63 20.50
C ASP A 461 -13.75 -9.43 21.13
N TYR A 462 -12.87 -9.70 22.09
CA TYR A 462 -12.00 -8.70 22.69
C TYR A 462 -10.68 -8.54 21.91
N VAL A 463 -10.35 -9.49 21.04
CA VAL A 463 -9.16 -9.43 20.17
C VAL A 463 -9.51 -8.88 18.80
N PHE A 464 -10.56 -9.39 18.18
CA PHE A 464 -10.91 -9.07 16.80
C PHE A 464 -12.08 -8.08 16.73
N ASN A 465 -12.05 -7.26 15.69
CA ASN A 465 -13.14 -6.39 15.29
C ASN A 465 -13.50 -6.71 13.84
N THR A 466 -14.68 -7.28 13.62
CA THR A 466 -15.15 -7.61 12.27
C THR A 466 -15.92 -6.45 11.67
N ILE A 467 -15.45 -5.96 10.54
CA ILE A 467 -16.08 -4.91 9.75
C ILE A 467 -16.64 -5.59 8.50
N TYR A 468 -17.95 -5.84 8.52
CA TYR A 468 -18.66 -6.44 7.38
C TYR A 468 -19.37 -5.35 6.57
N ILE A 469 -19.00 -5.24 5.30
CA ILE A 469 -19.61 -4.32 4.33
C ILE A 469 -20.40 -5.17 3.35
N ASP A 470 -21.72 -5.12 3.49
CA ASP A 470 -22.67 -5.82 2.61
C ASP A 470 -22.68 -5.19 1.20
N SER A 471 -23.16 -5.97 0.24
CA SER A 471 -23.49 -5.59 -1.14
C SER A 471 -24.39 -4.34 -1.19
N TYR A 472 -25.39 -4.27 -0.30
CA TYR A 472 -26.30 -3.14 -0.11
C TYR A 472 -26.07 -2.50 1.26
N VAL A 473 -25.55 -1.27 1.26
CA VAL A 473 -25.25 -0.58 2.52
C VAL A 473 -26.39 0.35 2.92
N ASP A 474 -27.09 -0.01 4.00
CA ASP A 474 -27.99 0.91 4.69
C ASP A 474 -27.17 1.90 5.54
N LEU A 475 -26.82 3.02 4.91
CA LEU A 475 -26.10 4.13 5.51
C LEU A 475 -26.80 4.68 6.77
N ASN A 476 -28.14 4.71 6.79
CA ASN A 476 -28.89 5.27 7.91
C ASN A 476 -28.76 4.36 9.13
N THR A 477 -28.95 3.06 8.94
CA THR A 477 -28.78 2.07 10.02
C THR A 477 -27.34 2.02 10.50
N LEU A 478 -26.36 2.07 9.58
CA LEU A 478 -24.94 2.13 9.92
C LEU A 478 -24.61 3.35 10.78
N PHE A 479 -25.05 4.54 10.37
CA PHE A 479 -24.76 5.77 11.10
C PHE A 479 -25.45 5.76 12.47
N LYS A 480 -26.74 5.42 12.54
CA LYS A 480 -27.50 5.37 13.80
C LYS A 480 -26.90 4.41 14.81
N LYS A 481 -26.43 3.22 14.38
CA LYS A 481 -25.79 2.24 15.27
C LYS A 481 -24.49 2.77 15.89
N ASN A 482 -23.80 3.68 15.21
CA ASN A 482 -22.46 4.13 15.59
C ASN A 482 -22.37 5.63 15.93
N VAL A 483 -23.49 6.34 16.00
CA VAL A 483 -23.51 7.81 16.14
C VAL A 483 -22.80 8.29 17.41
N SER A 484 -22.92 7.55 18.52
CA SER A 484 -22.26 7.86 19.79
C SER A 484 -20.75 7.67 19.77
N GLN A 485 -20.24 6.85 18.84
CA GLN A 485 -18.80 6.67 18.62
C GLN A 485 -18.26 7.74 17.69
N ILE A 486 -19.02 8.08 16.63
CA ILE A 486 -18.63 9.03 15.58
C ILE A 486 -18.71 10.48 16.06
N ILE A 487 -19.77 10.85 16.78
CA ILE A 487 -20.00 12.21 17.27
C ILE A 487 -19.73 12.24 18.77
N ARG A 488 -18.56 12.77 19.14
CA ARG A 488 -18.16 12.93 20.55
C ARG A 488 -18.12 14.41 20.92
N ASN A 489 -18.96 14.79 21.89
CA ASN A 489 -18.99 16.14 22.47
C ASN A 489 -18.22 16.13 23.79
N GLU A 490 -16.89 16.14 23.71
CA GLU A 490 -16.00 16.00 24.87
C GLU A 490 -15.59 17.34 25.51
N LYS A 491 -15.99 18.49 24.92
CA LYS A 491 -15.63 19.82 25.44
C LYS A 491 -16.64 20.30 26.47
N GLU A 492 -16.16 20.96 27.53
CA GLU A 492 -17.06 21.54 28.54
C GLU A 492 -17.98 22.63 27.96
N GLU A 493 -17.54 23.31 26.91
CA GLU A 493 -18.32 24.32 26.15
C GLU A 493 -19.58 23.73 25.46
N ASP A 494 -19.61 22.41 25.23
CA ASP A 494 -20.75 21.74 24.59
C ASP A 494 -21.92 21.53 25.56
N ARG A 495 -21.69 21.55 26.89
CA ARG A 495 -22.74 21.32 27.90
C ARG A 495 -23.84 22.37 27.83
N ASP A 496 -23.48 23.65 27.83
CA ASP A 496 -24.43 24.75 27.75
C ASP A 496 -25.24 24.73 26.45
N THR A 497 -24.61 24.28 25.35
CA THR A 497 -25.27 24.16 24.05
C THR A 497 -26.25 22.98 24.03
N LEU A 498 -25.87 21.83 24.59
CA LEU A 498 -26.75 20.66 24.72
C LEU A 498 -27.97 20.95 25.59
N GLU A 499 -27.81 21.72 26.67
CA GLU A 499 -28.92 22.14 27.53
C GLU A 499 -29.89 23.09 26.78
N LYS A 500 -29.36 24.05 26.02
CA LYS A 500 -30.18 24.91 25.14
C LYS A 500 -30.97 24.09 24.13
N ILE A 501 -30.33 23.14 23.46
CA ILE A 501 -30.98 22.25 22.49
C ILE A 501 -32.10 21.45 23.16
N GLN A 502 -31.88 20.91 24.36
CA GLN A 502 -32.91 20.18 25.09
C GLN A 502 -34.12 21.06 25.43
N ASN A 503 -33.89 22.32 25.84
CA ASN A 503 -34.95 23.27 26.10
C ASN A 503 -35.77 23.58 24.83
N THR A 504 -35.10 23.81 23.70
CA THR A 504 -35.79 24.01 22.41
C THR A 504 -36.58 22.78 21.98
N VAL A 505 -36.08 21.57 22.22
CA VAL A 505 -36.84 20.32 21.95
C VAL A 505 -38.08 20.24 22.83
N ASN A 506 -37.99 20.66 24.10
CA ASN A 506 -39.16 20.69 24.98
C ASN A 506 -40.23 21.68 24.48
N GLU A 507 -39.82 22.90 24.12
CA GLU A 507 -40.71 23.91 23.53
C GLU A 507 -41.37 23.42 22.23
N LEU A 508 -40.60 22.76 21.35
CA LEU A 508 -41.14 22.16 20.14
C LEU A 508 -42.24 21.14 20.44
N ASN A 509 -42.06 20.29 21.46
CA ASN A 509 -43.05 19.30 21.84
C ASN A 509 -44.31 19.93 22.45
N GLU A 510 -44.16 21.02 23.20
CA GLU A 510 -45.31 21.79 23.68
C GLU A 510 -46.13 22.31 22.49
N HIS A 511 -45.47 22.95 21.51
CA HIS A 511 -46.15 23.42 20.29
C HIS A 511 -46.83 22.28 19.50
N ILE A 512 -46.19 21.10 19.39
CA ILE A 512 -46.79 19.93 18.74
C ILE A 512 -48.04 19.48 19.51
N SER A 513 -47.97 19.40 20.84
CA SER A 513 -49.11 19.00 21.67
C SER A 513 -50.26 19.99 21.62
N GLU A 514 -50.01 21.25 21.24
CA GLU A 514 -51.04 22.27 21.08
C GLU A 514 -51.81 22.18 19.77
N LEU A 515 -51.29 21.47 18.76
CA LEU A 515 -51.94 21.30 17.47
C LEU A 515 -53.31 20.62 17.64
N SER A 516 -54.35 21.23 17.08
CA SER A 516 -55.74 20.80 17.24
C SER A 516 -55.96 19.34 16.83
N GLY A 517 -55.35 18.90 15.71
CA GLY A 517 -55.46 17.52 15.25
C GLY A 517 -54.80 16.49 16.17
N ILE A 518 -53.76 16.88 16.90
CA ILE A 518 -53.08 15.99 17.88
C ILE A 518 -53.92 15.87 19.14
N LYS A 519 -54.40 16.99 19.70
CA LYS A 519 -55.32 16.98 20.86
C LYS A 519 -56.59 16.19 20.59
N GLU A 520 -57.18 16.35 19.40
CA GLU A 520 -58.36 15.60 19.00
C GLU A 520 -58.08 14.09 18.92
N PHE A 521 -56.93 13.70 18.35
CA PHE A 521 -56.56 12.30 18.21
C PHE A 521 -56.19 11.65 19.55
N GLU A 522 -55.44 12.33 20.44
CA GLU A 522 -55.17 11.88 21.80
C GLU A 522 -56.44 11.68 22.63
N GLY A 523 -57.39 12.62 22.49
CA GLY A 523 -58.70 12.57 23.13
C GLY A 523 -59.57 11.40 22.64
N ARG A 524 -59.36 10.92 21.42
CA ARG A 524 -60.02 9.72 20.87
C ARG A 524 -59.28 8.42 21.21
N LEU A 525 -57.96 8.44 21.24
CA LEU A 525 -57.12 7.26 21.45
C LEU A 525 -57.09 6.81 22.92
N THR A 526 -57.01 7.77 23.85
CA THR A 526 -56.93 7.46 25.29
C THR A 526 -58.14 6.68 25.81
N PRO A 527 -59.40 7.04 25.47
CA PRO A 527 -60.56 6.24 25.84
C PRO A 527 -60.59 4.84 25.22
N GLU A 528 -60.14 4.67 23.97
CA GLU A 528 -60.08 3.36 23.32
C GLU A 528 -59.05 2.44 23.99
N TYR A 529 -57.87 2.97 24.34
CA TYR A 529 -56.85 2.21 25.07
C TYR A 529 -57.35 1.74 26.44
N LYS A 530 -58.04 2.62 27.18
CA LYS A 530 -58.62 2.32 28.49
C LYS A 530 -59.66 1.20 28.48
N LYS A 531 -60.25 0.86 27.34
CA LYS A 531 -61.16 -0.30 27.22
C LYS A 531 -60.45 -1.64 27.41
N PHE A 532 -59.15 -1.71 27.12
CA PHE A 532 -58.36 -2.95 27.28
C PHE A 532 -57.81 -3.10 28.70
N HIS A 533 -57.38 -2.01 29.34
CA HIS A 533 -56.91 -1.98 30.73
C HIS A 533 -56.93 -0.55 31.28
N ASP A 534 -57.54 -0.30 32.43
CA ASP A 534 -57.64 1.04 33.03
C ASP A 534 -56.76 1.16 34.28
N GLU A 535 -55.51 1.59 34.06
CA GLU A 535 -54.49 1.83 35.12
C GLU A 535 -54.27 3.33 35.39
N GLY A 536 -55.20 4.21 34.98
CA GLY A 536 -55.01 5.66 35.13
C GLY A 536 -53.97 6.27 34.18
N ILE A 537 -53.65 5.58 33.08
CA ILE A 537 -52.68 6.01 32.07
C ILE A 537 -53.33 6.97 31.05
N SER A 538 -52.61 8.01 30.64
CA SER A 538 -52.95 8.90 29.51
C SER A 538 -52.00 8.66 28.34
N VAL A 539 -52.52 8.70 27.11
CA VAL A 539 -51.71 8.54 25.90
C VAL A 539 -51.33 9.93 25.39
N SER A 540 -50.03 10.19 25.30
CA SER A 540 -49.47 11.45 24.77
C SER A 540 -48.64 11.21 23.51
N ILE A 541 -48.77 12.10 22.54
CA ILE A 541 -48.05 12.12 21.27
C ILE A 541 -46.97 13.19 21.37
N LYS A 542 -45.73 12.74 21.26
CA LYS A 542 -44.53 13.59 21.32
C LYS A 542 -43.61 13.29 20.15
N SER A 543 -42.72 14.23 19.84
CA SER A 543 -41.63 13.99 18.88
C SER A 543 -40.70 12.89 19.38
N GLU A 544 -40.27 11.99 18.50
CA GLU A 544 -39.34 10.91 18.86
C GLU A 544 -38.00 11.43 19.42
N ILE A 545 -37.58 12.65 19.05
CA ILE A 545 -36.35 13.29 19.54
C ILE A 545 -36.40 13.46 21.07
N ALA A 546 -37.58 13.71 21.62
CA ALA A 546 -37.81 13.87 23.06
C ALA A 546 -37.56 12.58 23.86
N ILE A 547 -37.72 11.43 23.21
CA ILE A 547 -37.66 10.11 23.84
C ILE A 547 -36.31 9.44 23.55
N LYS A 548 -35.81 9.53 22.31
CA LYS A 548 -34.61 8.85 21.85
C LYS A 548 -33.35 9.72 21.89
N GLY A 549 -33.47 11.01 22.22
CA GLY A 549 -32.36 11.97 22.34
C GLY A 549 -31.96 12.63 21.01
N LEU A 550 -31.11 13.66 21.09
CA LEU A 550 -30.74 14.55 19.98
C LEU A 550 -30.30 13.81 18.70
N TYR A 551 -29.49 12.75 18.85
CA TYR A 551 -28.88 12.06 17.73
C TYR A 551 -29.78 11.02 17.06
N SER A 552 -31.00 10.77 17.58
CA SER A 552 -31.89 9.72 17.07
C SER A 552 -32.32 9.94 15.61
N ASN A 553 -32.32 11.21 15.18
CA ASN A 553 -32.74 11.65 13.85
C ASN A 553 -31.62 12.36 13.06
N VAL A 554 -30.37 12.30 13.54
CA VAL A 554 -29.22 12.83 12.78
C VAL A 554 -28.82 11.81 11.73
N ILE A 555 -28.77 12.25 10.47
CA ILE A 555 -28.42 11.44 9.31
C ILE A 555 -27.43 12.24 8.46
N PRO A 556 -26.37 11.61 7.93
CA PRO A 556 -25.44 12.29 7.06
C PRO A 556 -26.07 12.54 5.68
N TYR A 557 -26.02 13.80 5.21
CA TYR A 557 -26.42 14.21 3.87
C TYR A 557 -25.21 14.71 3.08
N ILE A 558 -25.23 14.52 1.76
CA ILE A 558 -24.22 15.08 0.85
C ILE A 558 -24.72 16.43 0.36
N LYS A 559 -23.89 17.46 0.50
CA LYS A 559 -24.13 18.83 0.04
C LYS A 559 -23.06 19.22 -0.99
N GLN A 560 -23.42 20.03 -1.98
CA GLN A 560 -22.43 20.68 -2.86
C GLN A 560 -22.05 22.04 -2.26
N ASP A 561 -20.79 22.45 -2.39
CA ASP A 561 -20.25 23.61 -1.68
C ASP A 561 -21.00 24.94 -1.97
N ASP A 562 -21.69 25.02 -3.12
CA ASP A 562 -22.42 26.22 -3.58
C ASP A 562 -23.98 26.06 -3.57
N ASP A 563 -24.53 24.97 -3.02
CA ASP A 563 -25.98 24.71 -3.01
C ASP A 563 -26.49 24.36 -1.60
N ASP A 564 -27.39 25.18 -1.05
CA ASP A 564 -28.04 24.96 0.25
C ASP A 564 -29.05 23.81 0.25
N ASN A 565 -29.40 23.27 -0.92
CA ASN A 565 -30.29 22.12 -1.00
C ASN A 565 -29.59 20.84 -0.52
N LEU A 566 -30.13 20.25 0.54
CA LEU A 566 -29.76 18.91 0.99
C LEU A 566 -30.24 17.90 -0.06
N TYR A 567 -29.33 17.16 -0.71
CA TYR A 567 -29.70 16.12 -1.68
C TYR A 567 -30.11 14.84 -0.95
N PRO A 568 -31.42 14.51 -0.82
CA PRO A 568 -31.86 13.32 -0.09
C PRO A 568 -31.60 12.03 -0.91
N THR A 569 -31.49 12.20 -2.23
CA THR A 569 -31.31 11.17 -3.24
C THR A 569 -29.86 11.12 -3.72
N ALA A 570 -28.90 11.08 -2.80
CA ALA A 570 -27.56 10.64 -3.17
C ALA A 570 -27.70 9.22 -3.79
N GLY A 571 -27.32 9.07 -5.06
CA GLY A 571 -27.35 7.77 -5.75
C GLY A 571 -26.63 6.71 -4.92
N GLU A 572 -27.06 5.46 -5.02
CA GLU A 572 -26.60 4.35 -4.16
C GLU A 572 -25.08 4.22 -4.10
N GLY A 573 -24.37 4.50 -5.20
CA GLY A 573 -22.91 4.53 -5.22
C GLY A 573 -22.28 5.57 -4.30
N ARG A 574 -22.86 6.77 -4.16
CA ARG A 574 -22.38 7.79 -3.21
C ARG A 574 -22.66 7.40 -1.76
N LYS A 575 -23.82 6.82 -1.48
CA LYS A 575 -24.16 6.27 -0.15
C LYS A 575 -23.17 5.18 0.25
N LYS A 576 -22.83 4.30 -0.69
CA LYS A 576 -21.84 3.24 -0.50
C LYS A 576 -20.48 3.84 -0.16
N LEU A 577 -19.95 4.76 -0.96
CA LEU A 577 -18.67 5.43 -0.68
C LEU A 577 -18.65 6.12 0.70
N LEU A 578 -19.74 6.80 1.08
CA LEU A 578 -19.83 7.42 2.40
C LEU A 578 -19.81 6.39 3.54
N ALA A 579 -20.44 5.23 3.33
CA ALA A 579 -20.37 4.15 4.29
C ALA A 579 -18.97 3.57 4.43
N TYR A 580 -18.21 3.42 3.33
CA TYR A 580 -16.79 3.07 3.40
C TYR A 580 -16.00 4.07 4.25
N SER A 581 -16.24 5.38 4.07
CA SER A 581 -15.60 6.42 4.90
C SER A 581 -15.95 6.31 6.38
N ILE A 582 -17.21 5.99 6.71
CA ILE A 582 -17.64 5.78 8.10
C ILE A 582 -16.95 4.54 8.69
N TYR A 583 -16.92 3.43 7.95
CA TYR A 583 -16.20 2.22 8.40
C TYR A 583 -14.71 2.47 8.59
N ASP A 584 -14.10 3.29 7.74
CA ASP A 584 -12.69 3.68 7.87
C ASP A 584 -12.43 4.42 9.21
N ILE A 585 -13.27 5.40 9.55
CA ILE A 585 -13.21 6.13 10.84
C ILE A 585 -13.40 5.17 12.02
N LEU A 586 -14.42 4.30 11.96
CA LEU A 586 -14.68 3.33 13.04
C LEU A 586 -13.54 2.31 13.21
N SER A 587 -12.84 1.99 12.12
CA SER A 587 -11.70 1.08 12.16
C SER A 587 -10.49 1.73 12.85
N ASP A 588 -10.25 3.02 12.64
CA ASP A 588 -9.13 3.74 13.26
C ASP A 588 -9.29 3.78 14.79
N ASP A 589 -10.50 4.07 15.27
CA ASP A 589 -10.84 4.09 16.71
C ASP A 589 -10.57 2.77 17.43
N THR A 590 -10.62 1.65 16.72
CA THR A 590 -10.45 0.30 17.28
C THR A 590 -9.08 -0.31 17.01
N SER A 591 -8.30 0.27 16.09
CA SER A 591 -7.03 -0.28 15.58
C SER A 591 -5.94 -0.47 16.64
N GLU A 592 -5.91 0.38 17.68
CA GLU A 592 -4.94 0.27 18.77
C GLU A 592 -5.22 -0.92 19.70
N SER A 593 -6.51 -1.21 19.94
CA SER A 593 -6.94 -2.21 20.92
C SER A 593 -7.27 -3.57 20.31
N LYS A 594 -7.72 -3.60 19.06
CA LYS A 594 -8.21 -4.80 18.37
C LYS A 594 -7.55 -5.01 17.01
N ILE A 595 -7.77 -6.18 16.45
CA ILE A 595 -7.36 -6.57 15.10
C ILE A 595 -8.57 -6.41 14.18
N ASN A 596 -8.52 -5.47 13.24
CA ASN A 596 -9.61 -5.20 12.30
C ASN A 596 -9.59 -6.21 11.15
N ILE A 597 -10.69 -6.95 10.97
CA ILE A 597 -10.92 -7.85 9.82
C ILE A 597 -11.99 -7.23 8.93
N PHE A 598 -11.64 -6.97 7.68
CA PHE A 598 -12.57 -6.45 6.68
C PHE A 598 -13.14 -7.59 5.85
N LEU A 599 -14.46 -7.75 5.91
CA LEU A 599 -15.23 -8.69 5.09
C LEU A 599 -16.11 -7.86 4.16
N ILE A 600 -15.78 -7.83 2.87
CA ILE A 600 -16.44 -6.94 1.90
C ILE A 600 -17.12 -7.77 0.83
N GLU A 601 -18.41 -7.52 0.64
CA GLU A 601 -19.23 -8.22 -0.33
C GLU A 601 -19.58 -7.34 -1.52
N GLU A 602 -19.25 -7.82 -2.72
CA GLU A 602 -19.58 -7.19 -4.01
C GLU A 602 -19.39 -5.66 -3.98
N PRO A 603 -18.15 -5.18 -3.72
CA PRO A 603 -17.85 -3.76 -3.61
C PRO A 603 -18.29 -2.96 -4.84
N GLU A 604 -18.31 -3.59 -6.01
CA GLU A 604 -18.73 -3.04 -7.29
C GLU A 604 -20.22 -2.65 -7.39
N ASN A 605 -21.12 -3.24 -6.58
CA ASN A 605 -22.56 -2.98 -6.74
C ASN A 605 -22.88 -1.50 -6.61
N HIS A 606 -23.63 -0.96 -7.58
CA HIS A 606 -24.01 0.45 -7.72
C HIS A 606 -22.83 1.43 -7.95
N LEU A 607 -21.62 0.94 -8.26
CA LEU A 607 -20.45 1.78 -8.57
C LEU A 607 -20.14 1.78 -10.07
N HIS A 608 -19.92 2.98 -10.62
CA HIS A 608 -19.36 3.13 -11.97
C HIS A 608 -17.92 2.59 -12.04
N LYS A 609 -17.48 2.14 -13.22
CA LYS A 609 -16.13 1.59 -13.47
C LYS A 609 -15.00 2.42 -12.86
N SER A 610 -15.04 3.74 -13.02
CA SER A 610 -14.01 4.64 -12.47
C SER A 610 -13.91 4.58 -10.94
N MET A 611 -15.04 4.45 -10.25
CA MET A 611 -15.10 4.32 -8.80
C MET A 611 -14.65 2.94 -8.32
N GLN A 612 -14.93 1.88 -9.09
CA GLN A 612 -14.42 0.54 -8.78
C GLN A 612 -12.88 0.50 -8.85
N ILE A 613 -12.28 1.16 -9.83
CA ILE A 613 -10.81 1.28 -9.95
C ILE A 613 -10.23 2.10 -8.78
N ALA A 614 -10.88 3.21 -8.40
CA ALA A 614 -10.47 3.98 -7.23
C ALA A 614 -10.55 3.16 -5.93
N LEU A 615 -11.62 2.37 -5.77
CA LEU A 615 -11.79 1.48 -4.63
C LEU A 615 -10.73 0.36 -4.62
N SER A 616 -10.37 -0.18 -5.79
CA SER A 616 -9.25 -1.13 -5.94
C SER A 616 -7.95 -0.57 -5.34
N GLN A 617 -7.63 0.69 -5.65
CA GLN A 617 -6.44 1.35 -5.12
C GLN A 617 -6.45 1.43 -3.60
N ILE A 618 -7.60 1.76 -3.01
CA ILE A 618 -7.77 1.88 -1.55
C ILE A 618 -7.63 0.51 -0.89
N LEU A 619 -8.38 -0.49 -1.35
CA LEU A 619 -8.41 -1.83 -0.74
C LEU A 619 -7.05 -2.54 -0.79
N PHE A 620 -6.31 -2.41 -1.90
CA PHE A 620 -5.08 -3.17 -2.10
C PHE A 620 -3.80 -2.43 -1.70
N ASN A 621 -3.78 -1.08 -1.69
CA ASN A 621 -2.56 -0.35 -1.32
C ASN A 621 -2.57 0.22 0.11
N ASP A 622 -3.75 0.46 0.71
CA ASP A 622 -3.81 0.97 2.08
C ASP A 622 -3.50 -0.17 3.08
N GLN A 623 -2.73 0.18 4.12
CA GLN A 623 -2.37 -0.73 5.21
C GLN A 623 -3.54 -0.98 6.17
N LYS A 624 -4.56 -0.12 6.20
CA LYS A 624 -5.75 -0.36 7.03
C LYS A 624 -6.45 -1.67 6.66
N TYR A 625 -6.51 -1.99 5.37
CA TYR A 625 -7.05 -3.25 4.85
C TYR A 625 -6.02 -4.38 4.90
N THR A 626 -5.25 -4.50 5.98
CA THR A 626 -4.26 -5.58 6.14
C THR A 626 -4.95 -6.94 6.06
N TYR A 627 -5.99 -7.18 6.88
CA TYR A 627 -6.76 -8.43 6.90
C TYR A 627 -8.07 -8.25 6.14
N LEU A 628 -8.03 -8.56 4.84
CA LEU A 628 -9.08 -8.27 3.89
C LEU A 628 -9.60 -9.56 3.24
N PHE A 629 -10.92 -9.73 3.20
CA PHE A 629 -11.62 -10.79 2.49
C PHE A 629 -12.70 -10.15 1.63
N VAL A 630 -12.54 -10.22 0.31
CA VAL A 630 -13.46 -9.58 -0.65
C VAL A 630 -14.08 -10.62 -1.55
N THR A 631 -15.40 -10.61 -1.70
CA THR A 631 -16.08 -11.30 -2.80
C THR A 631 -16.33 -10.31 -3.93
N THR A 632 -16.05 -10.69 -5.17
CA THR A 632 -16.30 -9.82 -6.33
C THR A 632 -16.54 -10.62 -7.61
N HIS A 633 -17.32 -10.02 -8.49
CA HIS A 633 -17.57 -10.39 -9.88
C HIS A 633 -16.95 -9.41 -10.87
N SER A 634 -16.35 -8.33 -10.37
CA SER A 634 -15.83 -7.26 -11.22
C SER A 634 -14.31 -7.38 -11.41
N PRO A 635 -13.84 -7.47 -12.67
CA PRO A 635 -12.42 -7.38 -12.97
C PRO A 635 -11.83 -5.99 -12.64
N PHE A 636 -12.66 -4.95 -12.51
CA PHE A 636 -12.21 -3.59 -12.22
C PHE A 636 -11.88 -3.36 -10.74
N VAL A 637 -12.49 -4.14 -9.84
CA VAL A 637 -12.11 -4.14 -8.42
C VAL A 637 -10.70 -4.71 -8.24
N LEU A 638 -10.26 -5.57 -9.17
CA LEU A 638 -8.96 -6.25 -9.12
C LEU A 638 -7.85 -5.54 -9.90
N TYR A 639 -8.10 -4.30 -10.32
CA TYR A 639 -7.20 -3.55 -11.20
C TYR A 639 -5.79 -3.31 -10.61
N GLU A 640 -5.67 -3.10 -9.29
CA GLU A 640 -4.39 -2.88 -8.59
C GLU A 640 -4.01 -4.06 -7.67
N MET A 641 -4.55 -5.25 -7.92
CA MET A 641 -4.28 -6.40 -7.05
C MET A 641 -2.78 -6.79 -7.07
N ASP A 642 -2.18 -6.90 -5.88
CA ASP A 642 -0.82 -7.40 -5.69
C ASP A 642 -0.66 -7.95 -4.27
N ASN A 643 0.20 -8.96 -4.11
CA ASN A 643 0.37 -9.72 -2.86
C ASN A 643 -0.97 -10.21 -2.27
N VAL A 644 -1.81 -10.78 -3.13
CA VAL A 644 -3.16 -11.25 -2.79
C VAL A 644 -3.26 -12.76 -2.97
N ASN A 645 -4.19 -13.38 -2.26
CA ASN A 645 -4.59 -14.75 -2.49
C ASN A 645 -5.88 -14.77 -3.31
N LEU A 646 -5.79 -15.32 -4.53
CA LEU A 646 -6.89 -15.50 -5.45
C LEU A 646 -7.55 -16.84 -5.16
N VAL A 647 -8.81 -16.80 -4.75
CA VAL A 647 -9.61 -17.99 -4.40
C VAL A 647 -10.77 -18.11 -5.38
N ARG A 648 -10.69 -19.09 -6.29
CA ARG A 648 -11.79 -19.46 -7.18
C ARG A 648 -12.71 -20.45 -6.49
N ILE A 649 -13.99 -20.13 -6.42
CA ILE A 649 -15.04 -21.05 -5.98
C ILE A 649 -15.87 -21.45 -7.20
N TYR A 650 -16.08 -22.74 -7.40
CA TYR A 650 -16.75 -23.28 -8.58
C TYR A 650 -17.50 -24.59 -8.26
N ASN A 651 -18.40 -25.01 -9.15
CA ASN A 651 -19.20 -26.22 -8.99
C ASN A 651 -18.91 -27.23 -10.10
N GLN A 652 -18.50 -28.44 -9.73
CA GLN A 652 -18.24 -29.56 -10.67
C GLN A 652 -19.09 -30.82 -10.38
N LYS A 653 -20.07 -30.71 -9.45
CA LYS A 653 -21.03 -31.70 -8.90
C LYS A 653 -21.30 -31.39 -7.42
N LYS A 654 -20.30 -30.80 -6.75
CA LYS A 654 -20.34 -30.19 -5.42
C LYS A 654 -19.52 -28.90 -5.43
N THR A 655 -19.76 -27.99 -4.49
CA THR A 655 -18.94 -26.79 -4.35
C THR A 655 -17.50 -27.19 -4.03
N ASN A 656 -16.58 -26.76 -4.88
CA ASN A 656 -15.15 -26.93 -4.72
C ASN A 656 -14.46 -25.56 -4.77
N SER A 657 -13.19 -25.52 -4.36
CA SER A 657 -12.42 -24.28 -4.33
C SER A 657 -10.94 -24.51 -4.58
N LYS A 658 -10.30 -23.55 -5.25
CA LYS A 658 -8.85 -23.51 -5.45
C LYS A 658 -8.31 -22.14 -5.11
N SER A 659 -7.17 -22.11 -4.41
CA SER A 659 -6.48 -20.88 -4.04
C SER A 659 -5.09 -20.81 -4.64
N VAL A 660 -4.71 -19.64 -5.12
CA VAL A 660 -3.35 -19.34 -5.56
C VAL A 660 -2.91 -18.00 -4.99
N PHE A 661 -1.72 -17.99 -4.39
CA PHE A 661 -1.07 -16.74 -4.03
C PHE A 661 -0.54 -16.04 -5.28
N TYR A 662 -1.07 -14.85 -5.56
CA TYR A 662 -0.67 -13.99 -6.66
C TYR A 662 0.19 -12.83 -6.14
N LYS A 663 1.42 -12.80 -6.67
CA LYS A 663 2.34 -11.68 -6.54
C LYS A 663 2.73 -11.25 -7.94
N VAL A 664 2.68 -9.95 -8.20
CA VAL A 664 3.17 -9.39 -9.46
C VAL A 664 4.66 -9.73 -9.60
N PRO A 665 5.11 -10.33 -10.72
CA PRO A 665 6.52 -10.62 -10.93
C PRO A 665 7.35 -9.33 -10.90
N ASP A 666 8.53 -9.38 -10.26
CA ASP A 666 9.38 -8.20 -10.04
C ASP A 666 9.75 -7.51 -11.39
N ASP A 667 9.95 -8.28 -12.47
CA ASP A 667 10.23 -7.76 -13.82
C ASP A 667 9.07 -6.96 -14.45
N PHE A 668 7.85 -7.08 -13.90
CA PHE A 668 6.63 -6.46 -14.41
C PHE A 668 6.11 -5.32 -13.52
N GLU A 669 6.83 -4.88 -12.48
CA GLU A 669 6.36 -3.79 -11.61
C GLU A 669 6.05 -2.50 -12.41
N LYS A 670 6.84 -2.17 -13.44
CA LYS A 670 6.61 -1.00 -14.32
C LYS A 670 5.35 -1.13 -15.20
N ASN A 671 4.97 -2.36 -15.55
CA ASN A 671 3.82 -2.70 -16.39
C ASN A 671 2.70 -3.40 -15.60
N ARG A 672 2.71 -3.30 -14.26
CA ARG A 672 1.82 -4.02 -13.33
C ARG A 672 0.35 -3.89 -13.72
N LYS A 673 -0.07 -2.67 -14.06
CA LYS A 673 -1.46 -2.36 -14.42
C LYS A 673 -1.94 -3.12 -15.65
N MET A 674 -1.06 -3.29 -16.65
CA MET A 674 -1.39 -4.03 -17.86
C MET A 674 -1.52 -5.52 -17.57
N LEU A 675 -0.58 -6.11 -16.82
CA LEU A 675 -0.64 -7.51 -16.39
C LEU A 675 -1.91 -7.79 -15.58
N ASN A 676 -2.16 -6.97 -14.56
CA ASN A 676 -3.32 -7.12 -13.67
C ASN A 676 -4.63 -6.99 -14.43
N ARG A 677 -4.74 -6.03 -15.36
CA ARG A 677 -5.96 -5.85 -16.17
C ARG A 677 -6.28 -7.08 -17.01
N CYS A 678 -5.29 -7.62 -17.74
CA CYS A 678 -5.54 -8.78 -18.61
C CYS A 678 -5.83 -10.03 -17.78
N LEU A 679 -5.09 -10.20 -16.67
CA LEU A 679 -5.31 -11.32 -15.76
C LEU A 679 -6.66 -11.22 -15.05
N SER A 680 -7.07 -10.04 -14.61
CA SER A 680 -8.30 -9.86 -13.84
C SER A 680 -9.54 -10.20 -14.66
N GLU A 681 -9.56 -9.93 -15.96
CA GLU A 681 -10.62 -10.38 -16.86
C GLU A 681 -10.56 -11.91 -17.09
N ALA A 682 -9.36 -12.44 -17.34
CA ALA A 682 -9.15 -13.85 -17.65
C ALA A 682 -9.53 -14.81 -16.51
N ILE A 683 -9.35 -14.42 -15.24
CA ILE A 683 -9.69 -15.30 -14.11
C ILE A 683 -11.20 -15.53 -13.92
N PHE A 684 -12.05 -14.68 -14.50
CA PHE A 684 -13.51 -14.89 -14.50
C PHE A 684 -13.98 -15.80 -15.63
N ALA A 685 -13.12 -16.14 -16.59
CA ALA A 685 -13.44 -17.06 -17.67
C ALA A 685 -13.40 -18.52 -17.21
N ASN A 686 -14.14 -19.37 -17.91
CA ASN A 686 -14.06 -20.84 -17.77
C ASN A 686 -12.92 -21.41 -18.63
N LYS A 687 -12.74 -20.84 -19.83
CA LYS A 687 -11.75 -21.24 -20.82
C LYS A 687 -11.02 -19.98 -21.33
N VAL A 688 -9.69 -20.02 -21.40
CA VAL A 688 -8.87 -18.89 -21.88
C VAL A 688 -8.02 -19.32 -23.09
N LEU A 689 -8.18 -18.64 -24.21
CA LEU A 689 -7.28 -18.76 -25.37
C LEU A 689 -6.20 -17.69 -25.28
N LEU A 690 -4.97 -18.06 -24.93
CA LEU A 690 -3.84 -17.15 -24.96
C LEU A 690 -3.29 -17.02 -26.37
N VAL A 691 -3.16 -15.78 -26.85
CA VAL A 691 -2.62 -15.47 -28.18
C VAL A 691 -1.46 -14.50 -28.07
N GLU A 692 -0.58 -14.46 -29.08
CA GLU A 692 0.61 -13.60 -29.04
C GLU A 692 0.30 -12.11 -29.01
N GLY A 693 -0.62 -11.65 -29.85
CA GLY A 693 -0.87 -10.24 -30.01
C GLY A 693 -2.26 -9.88 -30.51
N PRO A 694 -2.43 -8.62 -30.94
CA PRO A 694 -3.75 -8.08 -31.26
C PRO A 694 -4.32 -8.58 -32.59
N SER A 695 -3.49 -9.06 -33.52
CA SER A 695 -3.95 -9.59 -34.81
C SER A 695 -4.72 -10.90 -34.63
N GLU A 696 -4.19 -11.83 -33.83
CA GLU A 696 -4.88 -13.08 -33.47
C GLU A 696 -6.17 -12.76 -32.70
N TYR A 697 -6.10 -11.83 -31.74
CA TYR A 697 -7.27 -11.42 -30.97
C TYR A 697 -8.42 -10.94 -31.88
N ILE A 698 -8.14 -10.06 -32.85
CA ILE A 698 -9.16 -9.51 -33.76
C ILE A 698 -9.74 -10.62 -34.66
N LEU A 699 -8.89 -11.44 -35.28
CA LEU A 699 -9.34 -12.49 -36.18
C LEU A 699 -10.18 -13.55 -35.45
N PHE A 700 -9.70 -14.03 -34.30
CA PHE A 700 -10.35 -15.11 -33.57
C PHE A 700 -11.66 -14.66 -32.94
N ASN A 701 -11.74 -13.42 -32.46
CA ASN A 701 -13.01 -12.84 -32.01
C ASN A 701 -14.04 -12.81 -33.14
N LYS A 702 -13.65 -12.39 -34.36
CA LYS A 702 -14.56 -12.42 -35.53
C LYS A 702 -15.03 -13.83 -35.83
N VAL A 703 -14.11 -14.79 -35.94
CA VAL A 703 -14.47 -16.17 -36.28
C VAL A 703 -15.38 -16.78 -35.21
N LEU A 704 -15.04 -16.66 -33.91
CA LEU A 704 -15.88 -17.18 -32.83
C LEU A 704 -17.24 -16.48 -32.79
N SER A 705 -17.32 -15.17 -32.99
CA SER A 705 -18.60 -14.43 -33.00
C SER A 705 -19.57 -14.90 -34.09
N VAL A 706 -19.07 -15.46 -35.20
CA VAL A 706 -19.89 -16.01 -36.28
C VAL A 706 -20.31 -17.45 -35.98
N ILE A 707 -19.36 -18.29 -35.56
CA ILE A 707 -19.59 -19.73 -35.36
C ILE A 707 -20.30 -20.01 -34.04
N HIS A 708 -19.90 -19.32 -32.98
CA HIS A 708 -20.44 -19.41 -31.62
C HIS A 708 -20.79 -18.01 -31.10
N PRO A 709 -21.93 -17.42 -31.54
CA PRO A 709 -22.27 -16.01 -31.25
C PRO A 709 -22.29 -15.62 -29.76
N PHE A 710 -22.39 -16.61 -28.86
CA PHE A 710 -22.43 -16.42 -27.41
C PHE A 710 -21.20 -16.98 -26.68
N TYR A 711 -20.07 -17.22 -27.38
CA TYR A 711 -18.88 -17.84 -26.78
C TYR A 711 -18.37 -17.14 -25.51
N GLU A 712 -18.48 -15.81 -25.42
CA GLU A 712 -18.14 -15.05 -24.20
C GLU A 712 -19.08 -15.39 -23.03
N SER A 713 -20.37 -15.61 -23.30
CA SER A 713 -21.36 -16.04 -22.30
C SER A 713 -21.15 -17.49 -21.86
N ASP A 714 -20.58 -18.32 -22.73
CA ASP A 714 -20.13 -19.68 -22.39
C ASP A 714 -18.83 -19.68 -21.55
N GLY A 715 -18.27 -18.49 -21.31
CA GLY A 715 -17.10 -18.27 -20.47
C GLY A 715 -15.78 -18.47 -21.20
N ILE A 716 -15.74 -18.26 -22.52
CA ILE A 716 -14.52 -18.27 -23.32
C ILE A 716 -13.97 -16.85 -23.40
N TYR A 717 -12.68 -16.67 -23.11
CA TYR A 717 -11.99 -15.38 -23.19
C TYR A 717 -10.70 -15.49 -24.00
N ILE A 718 -10.47 -14.56 -24.92
CA ILE A 718 -9.22 -14.48 -25.69
C ILE A 718 -8.30 -13.46 -25.05
N LEU A 719 -7.11 -13.89 -24.62
CA LEU A 719 -6.13 -13.06 -23.92
C LEU A 719 -4.90 -12.82 -24.82
N PRO A 720 -4.71 -11.60 -25.35
CA PRO A 720 -3.47 -11.22 -26.01
C PRO A 720 -2.36 -10.97 -24.98
N VAL A 721 -1.24 -11.70 -25.08
CA VAL A 721 -0.15 -11.57 -24.08
C VAL A 721 0.74 -10.36 -24.32
N ASP A 722 0.74 -9.76 -25.51
CA ASP A 722 1.38 -8.46 -25.82
C ASP A 722 2.82 -8.31 -25.27
N GLY A 723 3.62 -9.39 -25.37
CA GLY A 723 5.01 -9.41 -24.90
C GLY A 723 5.22 -9.63 -23.40
N VAL A 724 4.15 -9.80 -22.60
CA VAL A 724 4.21 -10.20 -21.19
C VAL A 724 4.72 -11.64 -21.02
N GLY A 725 4.44 -12.48 -22.03
CA GLY A 725 4.84 -13.88 -22.07
C GLY A 725 3.78 -14.81 -21.45
N PHE A 726 3.60 -15.97 -22.08
CA PHE A 726 2.56 -16.94 -21.73
C PHE A 726 2.69 -17.52 -20.32
N GLU A 727 3.92 -17.81 -19.87
CA GLU A 727 4.21 -18.51 -18.62
C GLU A 727 3.57 -17.83 -17.39
N LYS A 728 3.52 -16.49 -17.38
CA LYS A 728 2.97 -15.72 -16.26
C LYS A 728 1.49 -16.00 -16.06
N TYR A 729 0.72 -16.03 -17.14
CA TYR A 729 -0.71 -16.32 -17.10
C TYR A 729 -1.00 -17.80 -16.84
N ILE A 730 -0.30 -18.71 -17.53
CA ILE A 730 -0.52 -20.16 -17.42
C ILE A 730 -0.32 -20.62 -15.97
N SER A 731 0.72 -20.13 -15.30
CA SER A 731 1.01 -20.51 -13.91
C SER A 731 -0.14 -20.21 -12.95
N ILE A 732 -0.89 -19.14 -13.20
CA ILE A 732 -2.01 -18.69 -12.35
C ILE A 732 -3.28 -19.40 -12.78
N LEU A 733 -3.61 -19.38 -14.08
CA LEU A 733 -4.81 -20.01 -14.64
C LEU A 733 -4.82 -21.52 -14.36
N GLY A 734 -3.69 -22.20 -14.54
CA GLY A 734 -3.56 -23.63 -14.25
C GLY A 734 -3.75 -23.97 -12.76
N ARG A 735 -3.21 -23.15 -11.84
CA ARG A 735 -3.42 -23.34 -10.39
C ARG A 735 -4.86 -23.08 -9.95
N LEU A 736 -5.59 -22.25 -10.70
CA LEU A 736 -7.03 -21.99 -10.52
C LEU A 736 -7.93 -23.01 -11.24
N GLU A 737 -7.35 -24.02 -11.89
CA GLU A 737 -8.05 -25.00 -12.73
C GLU A 737 -8.92 -24.33 -13.81
N ILE A 738 -8.44 -23.21 -14.37
CA ILE A 738 -9.04 -22.56 -15.54
C ILE A 738 -8.42 -23.20 -16.78
N PHE A 739 -9.27 -23.75 -17.64
CA PHE A 739 -8.81 -24.35 -18.90
C PHE A 739 -8.13 -23.27 -19.73
N ASN A 740 -6.94 -23.57 -20.25
CA ASN A 740 -6.22 -22.63 -21.07
C ASN A 740 -5.57 -23.33 -22.26
N ALA A 741 -5.72 -22.73 -23.44
CA ALA A 741 -5.09 -23.15 -24.69
C ALA A 741 -4.24 -22.00 -25.22
N ILE A 742 -3.23 -22.31 -26.03
CA ILE A 742 -2.24 -21.32 -26.48
C ILE A 742 -2.12 -21.36 -27.99
N LYS A 743 -2.18 -20.20 -28.67
CA LYS A 743 -1.78 -20.04 -30.07
C LYS A 743 -0.54 -19.15 -30.13
N THR A 744 0.50 -19.64 -30.80
CA THR A 744 1.81 -18.98 -30.86
C THR A 744 2.50 -19.21 -32.20
N ASP A 745 3.33 -18.27 -32.63
CA ASP A 745 4.00 -18.27 -33.92
C ASP A 745 5.30 -19.08 -33.92
N ASN A 746 5.67 -19.58 -35.10
CA ASN A 746 6.90 -20.34 -35.33
C ASN A 746 8.08 -19.40 -35.56
N ASP A 747 8.37 -18.59 -34.54
CA ASP A 747 9.39 -17.55 -34.61
C ASP A 747 10.81 -18.11 -34.62
N LEU A 748 11.68 -17.39 -35.33
CA LEU A 748 13.12 -17.60 -35.36
C LEU A 748 13.81 -16.30 -34.92
N ARG A 749 14.79 -16.41 -34.02
CA ARG A 749 15.50 -15.25 -33.47
C ARG A 749 16.98 -15.30 -33.84
N SER A 750 17.49 -14.23 -34.45
CA SER A 750 18.90 -14.12 -34.82
C SER A 750 19.82 -14.13 -33.59
N VAL A 751 20.93 -14.86 -33.69
CA VAL A 751 21.92 -14.97 -32.61
C VAL A 751 23.00 -13.93 -32.84
N LYS A 752 23.24 -13.05 -31.86
CA LYS A 752 24.30 -12.03 -31.95
C LYS A 752 25.64 -12.70 -32.24
N ASN A 753 26.34 -12.21 -33.27
CA ASN A 753 27.66 -12.67 -33.72
C ASN A 753 27.71 -14.06 -34.38
N LYS A 754 26.57 -14.63 -34.81
CA LYS A 754 26.51 -15.85 -35.64
C LYS A 754 25.47 -15.68 -36.76
N ASN A 755 25.73 -16.18 -37.97
CA ASN A 755 24.75 -16.24 -39.07
C ASN A 755 23.73 -17.38 -38.87
N THR A 756 23.30 -17.58 -37.62
CA THR A 756 22.41 -18.66 -37.21
C THR A 756 21.22 -18.11 -36.45
N PHE A 757 20.10 -18.82 -36.54
CA PHE A 757 18.83 -18.47 -35.92
C PHE A 757 18.45 -19.52 -34.90
N SER A 758 18.07 -19.06 -33.71
CA SER A 758 17.47 -19.90 -32.68
C SER A 758 16.00 -20.13 -32.97
N VAL A 759 15.54 -21.37 -32.75
CA VAL A 759 14.15 -21.80 -32.94
C VAL A 759 13.28 -21.34 -31.76
N LEU A 760 12.93 -20.06 -31.77
CA LEU A 760 12.26 -19.39 -30.65
C LEU A 760 10.88 -20.00 -30.37
N GLY A 761 10.08 -20.28 -31.41
CA GLY A 761 8.77 -20.91 -31.26
C GLY A 761 8.85 -22.28 -30.56
N PHE A 762 9.79 -23.14 -30.98
CA PHE A 762 10.00 -24.45 -30.37
C PHE A 762 10.53 -24.34 -28.94
N SER A 763 11.46 -23.40 -28.70
CA SER A 763 11.98 -23.12 -27.36
C SER A 763 10.87 -22.66 -26.42
N ARG A 764 9.95 -21.82 -26.91
CA ARG A 764 8.77 -21.36 -26.18
C ARG A 764 7.85 -22.52 -25.82
N CYS A 765 7.53 -23.41 -26.77
CA CYS A 765 6.76 -24.62 -26.49
C CYS A 765 7.43 -25.52 -25.44
N ASN A 766 8.74 -25.78 -25.57
CA ASN A 766 9.48 -26.58 -24.59
C ASN A 766 9.45 -25.98 -23.19
N ASN A 767 9.60 -24.65 -23.08
CA ASN A 767 9.54 -23.95 -21.79
C ASN A 767 8.16 -24.08 -21.14
N ILE A 768 7.09 -23.92 -21.92
CA ILE A 768 5.71 -24.04 -21.42
C ILE A 768 5.42 -25.49 -20.97
N VAL A 769 5.87 -26.48 -21.74
CA VAL A 769 5.73 -27.91 -21.38
C VAL A 769 6.64 -28.30 -20.20
N GLY A 770 7.71 -27.54 -19.95
CA GLY A 770 8.73 -27.82 -18.94
C GLY A 770 9.66 -28.97 -19.32
N LYS A 771 9.71 -29.36 -20.61
CA LYS A 771 10.54 -30.46 -21.13
C LYS A 771 11.07 -30.10 -22.52
N ASN A 772 12.30 -30.52 -22.83
CA ASN A 772 12.92 -30.34 -24.16
C ASN A 772 12.48 -31.44 -25.12
N ILE A 773 11.25 -31.37 -25.63
CA ILE A 773 10.66 -32.39 -26.53
C ILE A 773 10.91 -32.01 -28.00
N LEU A 774 10.83 -30.73 -28.32
CA LEU A 774 11.13 -30.19 -29.65
C LEU A 774 12.63 -29.85 -29.79
N PRO A 775 13.21 -29.97 -31.01
CA PRO A 775 14.61 -29.64 -31.25
C PRO A 775 14.87 -28.16 -30.99
N THR A 776 15.99 -27.85 -30.31
CA THR A 776 16.44 -26.47 -30.03
C THR A 776 17.69 -26.07 -30.81
N GLU A 777 18.11 -26.90 -31.77
CA GLU A 777 19.26 -26.66 -32.62
C GLU A 777 19.08 -25.40 -33.47
N GLN A 778 20.17 -24.66 -33.66
CA GLN A 778 20.16 -23.43 -34.47
C GLN A 778 20.16 -23.78 -35.96
N ILE A 779 19.45 -22.97 -36.75
CA ILE A 779 19.35 -23.14 -38.20
C ILE A 779 20.00 -21.97 -38.94
N ASN A 780 20.41 -22.17 -40.19
CA ASN A 780 21.17 -21.18 -40.97
C ASN A 780 20.31 -20.21 -41.78
N GLU A 781 18.99 -20.40 -41.80
CA GLU A 781 18.05 -19.66 -42.66
C GLU A 781 16.81 -19.21 -41.86
N ASN A 782 16.22 -18.06 -42.25
CA ASN A 782 15.03 -17.47 -41.63
C ASN A 782 13.93 -17.12 -42.66
N ASN A 783 13.69 -18.02 -43.61
CA ASN A 783 12.65 -17.85 -44.63
C ASN A 783 11.41 -18.72 -44.31
N VAL A 784 10.29 -18.44 -44.99
CA VAL A 784 9.01 -19.18 -44.84
C VAL A 784 9.21 -20.68 -45.06
N THR A 785 10.02 -21.06 -46.05
CA THR A 785 10.32 -22.46 -46.38
C THR A 785 11.02 -23.19 -45.24
N ALA A 786 11.99 -22.55 -44.57
CA ALA A 786 12.72 -23.10 -43.43
C ALA A 786 11.78 -23.32 -42.24
N LYS A 787 10.90 -22.35 -41.93
CA LYS A 787 9.86 -22.49 -40.89
C LYS A 787 8.91 -23.66 -41.19
N ARG A 788 8.38 -23.76 -42.42
CA ARG A 788 7.51 -24.88 -42.84
C ARG A 788 8.21 -26.23 -42.76
N LYS A 789 9.47 -26.31 -43.20
CA LYS A 789 10.27 -27.55 -43.11
C LYS A 789 10.48 -27.98 -41.66
N LEU A 790 10.82 -27.04 -40.78
CA LEU A 790 11.01 -27.29 -39.36
C LEU A 790 9.71 -27.82 -38.73
N TYR A 791 8.57 -27.18 -39.02
CA TYR A 791 7.26 -27.61 -38.55
C TYR A 791 6.90 -29.02 -39.06
N ASN A 792 6.95 -29.25 -40.36
CA ASN A 792 6.53 -30.51 -40.98
C ASN A 792 7.37 -31.71 -40.53
N THR A 793 8.67 -31.50 -40.31
CA THR A 793 9.57 -32.56 -39.82
C THR A 793 9.19 -33.01 -38.40
N ASN A 794 8.54 -32.14 -37.61
CA ASN A 794 8.19 -32.37 -36.21
C ASN A 794 6.67 -32.48 -35.98
N ILE A 795 5.85 -32.61 -37.03
CA ILE A 795 4.38 -32.54 -36.93
C ILE A 795 3.79 -33.53 -35.93
N LYS A 796 4.30 -34.78 -35.88
CA LYS A 796 3.83 -35.80 -34.94
C LYS A 796 4.04 -35.40 -33.48
N ILE A 797 5.16 -34.74 -33.16
CA ILE A 797 5.46 -34.26 -31.81
C ILE A 797 4.59 -33.04 -31.51
N LEU A 798 4.41 -32.15 -32.48
CA LEU A 798 3.54 -30.99 -32.35
C LEU A 798 2.06 -31.39 -32.14
N ASP A 799 1.59 -32.44 -32.80
CA ASP A 799 0.26 -33.02 -32.58
C ASP A 799 0.10 -33.61 -31.18
N ASP A 800 1.14 -34.28 -30.67
CA ASP A 800 1.15 -34.78 -29.29
C ASP A 800 1.09 -33.62 -28.28
N ILE A 801 1.86 -32.54 -28.53
CA ILE A 801 1.82 -31.32 -27.71
C ILE A 801 0.45 -30.64 -27.79
N ARG A 802 -0.18 -30.60 -28.97
CA ARG A 802 -1.55 -30.05 -29.13
C ARG A 802 -2.55 -30.84 -28.30
N ASN A 803 -2.57 -32.16 -28.43
CA ASN A 803 -3.55 -33.03 -27.77
C ASN A 803 -3.36 -33.10 -26.25
N ASN A 804 -2.11 -33.09 -25.77
CA ASN A 804 -1.81 -33.31 -24.35
C ASN A 804 -1.58 -32.02 -23.56
N CYS A 805 -1.15 -30.95 -24.23
CA CYS A 805 -0.77 -29.68 -23.58
C CYS A 805 -1.56 -28.48 -24.08
N HIS A 806 -2.46 -28.64 -25.07
CA HIS A 806 -3.29 -27.57 -25.64
C HIS A 806 -2.48 -26.39 -26.22
N ILE A 807 -1.29 -26.66 -26.76
CA ILE A 807 -0.40 -25.65 -27.37
C ILE A 807 -0.41 -25.79 -28.89
N PHE A 808 -0.83 -24.74 -29.57
CA PHE A 808 -0.99 -24.66 -31.01
C PHE A 808 0.08 -23.73 -31.60
N LEU A 809 1.14 -24.33 -32.15
CA LEU A 809 2.13 -23.60 -32.92
C LEU A 809 1.63 -23.37 -34.36
N SER A 810 1.76 -22.14 -34.87
CA SER A 810 1.56 -21.80 -36.29
C SER A 810 2.55 -22.55 -37.17
N LYS A 811 2.23 -22.82 -38.45
CA LYS A 811 3.25 -23.43 -39.34
C LYS A 811 4.37 -22.45 -39.62
N VAL A 812 4.01 -21.18 -39.81
CA VAL A 812 4.93 -20.08 -40.10
C VAL A 812 4.67 -18.89 -39.18
N ASP A 813 3.49 -18.30 -39.32
CA ASP A 813 2.91 -17.21 -38.54
C ASP A 813 1.41 -17.12 -38.87
N LEU A 814 0.67 -16.23 -38.19
CA LEU A 814 -0.76 -16.05 -38.40
C LEU A 814 -1.13 -15.78 -39.86
N GLU A 815 -0.42 -14.85 -40.52
CA GLU A 815 -0.78 -14.39 -41.87
C GLU A 815 -0.59 -15.49 -42.92
N ASN A 816 0.51 -16.23 -42.84
CA ASN A 816 0.76 -17.37 -43.74
C ASN A 816 -0.19 -18.55 -43.46
N ASP A 817 -0.54 -18.79 -42.19
CA ASP A 817 -1.49 -19.84 -41.82
C ASP A 817 -2.91 -19.51 -42.32
N LEU A 818 -3.28 -18.21 -42.34
CA LEU A 818 -4.54 -17.70 -42.87
C LEU A 818 -4.60 -17.80 -44.39
N ASP A 819 -3.50 -17.45 -45.07
CA ASP A 819 -3.35 -17.60 -46.51
C ASP A 819 -3.52 -19.06 -46.95
N GLU A 820 -2.96 -20.02 -46.19
CA GLU A 820 -3.19 -21.44 -46.47
C GLU A 820 -4.67 -21.86 -46.34
N ALA A 821 -5.43 -21.22 -45.45
CA ALA A 821 -6.83 -21.56 -45.24
C ALA A 821 -7.77 -20.97 -46.32
N ILE A 822 -7.48 -19.75 -46.81
CA ILE A 822 -8.40 -18.98 -47.66
C ILE A 822 -7.70 -18.11 -48.74
N HIS A 823 -6.57 -18.57 -49.32
CA HIS A 823 -5.74 -17.82 -50.29
C HIS A 823 -6.53 -17.03 -51.35
N ASP A 824 -7.32 -17.72 -52.18
CA ASP A 824 -8.07 -17.11 -53.29
C ASP A 824 -9.05 -16.03 -52.81
N ARG A 825 -9.61 -16.22 -51.62
CA ARG A 825 -10.51 -15.28 -50.98
C ARG A 825 -9.76 -14.08 -50.42
N LEU A 826 -8.60 -14.26 -49.78
CA LEU A 826 -7.81 -13.14 -49.25
C LEU A 826 -7.42 -12.13 -50.32
N SER A 827 -6.88 -12.60 -51.46
CA SER A 827 -6.50 -11.73 -52.57
C SER A 827 -7.71 -10.96 -53.11
N THR A 828 -8.87 -11.61 -53.16
CA THR A 828 -10.13 -10.99 -53.58
C THR A 828 -10.63 -9.95 -52.58
N LEU A 829 -10.60 -10.24 -51.27
CA LEU A 829 -11.11 -9.34 -50.22
C LEU A 829 -10.22 -8.11 -50.02
N LEU A 830 -8.90 -8.28 -50.12
CA LEU A 830 -7.93 -7.21 -49.92
C LEU A 830 -7.58 -6.46 -51.22
N CYS A 831 -7.98 -6.99 -52.39
CA CYS A 831 -7.65 -6.44 -53.71
C CYS A 831 -6.13 -6.25 -53.91
N VAL A 832 -5.34 -7.25 -53.49
CA VAL A 832 -3.88 -7.25 -53.60
C VAL A 832 -3.39 -8.61 -54.11
N ASP A 833 -2.29 -8.61 -54.84
CA ASP A 833 -1.68 -9.83 -55.39
C ASP A 833 -0.92 -10.64 -54.32
N GLU A 834 -0.33 -9.96 -53.33
CA GLU A 834 0.48 -10.55 -52.25
C GLU A 834 -0.17 -10.26 -50.87
N PRO A 835 -1.23 -11.02 -50.49
CA PRO A 835 -2.01 -10.74 -49.27
C PRO A 835 -1.19 -10.90 -47.99
N VAL A 836 -0.24 -11.84 -47.94
CA VAL A 836 0.62 -12.07 -46.76
C VAL A 836 1.54 -10.87 -46.51
N GLU A 837 2.25 -10.39 -47.53
CA GLU A 837 3.13 -9.22 -47.39
C GLU A 837 2.34 -7.97 -47.00
N TYR A 838 1.15 -7.80 -47.60
CA TYR A 838 0.23 -6.74 -47.23
C TYR A 838 -0.12 -6.81 -45.75
N LEU A 839 -0.60 -7.96 -45.25
CA LEU A 839 -0.96 -8.13 -43.84
C LEU A 839 0.25 -7.89 -42.91
N GLN A 840 1.43 -8.41 -43.25
CA GLN A 840 2.63 -8.27 -42.42
C GLN A 840 3.16 -6.83 -42.31
N LYS A 841 2.91 -5.97 -43.31
CA LYS A 841 3.41 -4.59 -43.34
C LYS A 841 2.84 -3.71 -42.22
N LEU A 842 1.55 -3.86 -41.93
CA LEU A 842 0.86 -3.18 -40.82
C LEU A 842 -0.10 -4.17 -40.15
N LYS A 843 0.48 -5.20 -39.50
CA LYS A 843 -0.22 -6.37 -38.92
C LYS A 843 -1.57 -6.07 -38.28
N HIS A 844 -1.63 -5.07 -37.41
CA HIS A 844 -2.87 -4.73 -36.71
C HIS A 844 -3.92 -4.08 -37.63
N TYR A 845 -3.56 -3.01 -38.33
CA TYR A 845 -4.50 -2.24 -39.16
C TYR A 845 -5.05 -3.06 -40.32
N ASN A 846 -4.18 -3.82 -40.98
CA ASN A 846 -4.57 -4.59 -42.16
C ASN A 846 -5.42 -5.81 -41.77
N MET A 847 -5.23 -6.36 -40.55
CA MET A 847 -6.09 -7.40 -40.01
C MET A 847 -7.50 -6.89 -39.68
N VAL A 848 -7.62 -5.65 -39.16
CA VAL A 848 -8.94 -5.01 -38.94
C VAL A 848 -9.68 -4.83 -40.26
N GLU A 849 -8.99 -4.38 -41.31
CA GLU A 849 -9.61 -4.24 -42.63
C GLU A 849 -10.11 -5.58 -43.17
N LEU A 850 -9.30 -6.63 -43.08
CA LEU A 850 -9.67 -7.97 -43.51
C LEU A 850 -10.91 -8.48 -42.77
N VAL A 851 -10.91 -8.39 -41.44
CA VAL A 851 -12.01 -8.87 -40.59
C VAL A 851 -13.35 -8.20 -40.92
N GLY A 852 -13.33 -6.93 -41.33
CA GLY A 852 -14.52 -6.22 -41.79
C GLY A 852 -15.11 -6.75 -43.11
N LYS A 853 -14.34 -7.52 -43.88
CA LYS A 853 -14.73 -8.05 -45.20
C LYS A 853 -14.98 -9.57 -45.19
N LEU A 854 -14.60 -10.29 -44.12
CA LEU A 854 -14.82 -11.73 -44.01
C LEU A 854 -16.31 -12.08 -43.99
N THR A 855 -16.71 -13.02 -44.84
CA THR A 855 -18.06 -13.59 -44.85
C THR A 855 -18.20 -14.72 -43.81
N ASP A 856 -19.44 -15.16 -43.56
CA ASP A 856 -19.69 -16.26 -42.64
C ASP A 856 -19.07 -17.58 -43.15
N GLU A 857 -19.10 -17.80 -44.47
CA GLU A 857 -18.47 -18.95 -45.13
C GLU A 857 -16.94 -18.93 -44.94
N ASP A 858 -16.32 -17.76 -45.07
CA ASP A 858 -14.89 -17.60 -44.82
C ASP A 858 -14.55 -17.92 -43.34
N CYS A 859 -15.40 -17.51 -42.40
CA CYS A 859 -15.23 -17.81 -40.97
C CYS A 859 -15.36 -19.32 -40.68
N VAL A 860 -16.33 -20.00 -41.32
CA VAL A 860 -16.50 -21.46 -41.22
C VAL A 860 -15.28 -22.19 -41.78
N ALA A 861 -14.73 -21.71 -42.91
CA ALA A 861 -13.52 -22.29 -43.50
C ALA A 861 -12.32 -22.16 -42.55
N ILE A 862 -12.10 -20.98 -41.96
CA ILE A 862 -11.03 -20.75 -40.98
C ILE A 862 -11.22 -21.64 -39.75
N TYR A 863 -12.42 -21.68 -39.17
CA TYR A 863 -12.72 -22.47 -37.97
C TYR A 863 -12.48 -23.98 -38.15
N ASN A 864 -12.77 -24.51 -39.33
CA ASN A 864 -12.58 -25.92 -39.64
C ASN A 864 -11.16 -26.27 -40.11
N HIS A 865 -10.31 -25.28 -40.35
CA HIS A 865 -8.96 -25.51 -40.85
C HIS A 865 -8.00 -25.94 -39.73
N TYR A 866 -7.12 -26.90 -40.04
CA TYR A 866 -6.18 -27.51 -39.08
C TYR A 866 -5.28 -26.50 -38.36
N ASN A 867 -4.85 -25.42 -39.04
CA ASN A 867 -3.98 -24.40 -38.43
C ASN A 867 -4.67 -23.58 -37.32
N PHE A 868 -6.00 -23.60 -37.28
CA PHE A 868 -6.85 -22.86 -36.34
C PHE A 868 -7.64 -23.78 -35.40
N ALA A 869 -7.22 -25.05 -35.26
CA ALA A 869 -7.84 -26.02 -34.37
C ALA A 869 -7.96 -25.54 -32.90
N CYS A 870 -7.13 -24.57 -32.48
CA CYS A 870 -7.26 -23.92 -31.19
C CYS A 870 -8.64 -23.30 -30.94
N LEU A 871 -9.35 -22.86 -31.99
CA LEU A 871 -10.69 -22.31 -31.88
C LEU A 871 -11.71 -23.38 -31.49
N LYS A 872 -11.62 -24.58 -32.07
CA LYS A 872 -12.43 -25.74 -31.68
C LYS A 872 -12.12 -26.17 -30.26
N GLU A 873 -10.84 -26.29 -29.93
CA GLU A 873 -10.38 -26.70 -28.60
C GLU A 873 -10.98 -25.87 -27.46
N VAL A 874 -11.17 -24.57 -27.67
CA VAL A 874 -11.77 -23.69 -26.66
C VAL A 874 -13.29 -23.60 -26.74
N SER A 875 -13.91 -23.90 -27.87
CA SER A 875 -15.36 -23.74 -28.06
C SER A 875 -16.17 -25.03 -27.91
N GLU A 876 -15.59 -26.17 -28.29
CA GLU A 876 -16.13 -27.52 -28.09
C GLU A 876 -15.67 -28.06 -26.72
#